data_AF-A0A9P1AWU8-F1
#
_entry.id   AF-A0A9P1AWU8-F1
#
_cell.length_a   1.000
_cell.length_b   1.000
_cell.length_c   1.000
_cell.angle_alpha   90.00
_cell.angle_beta   90.00
_cell.angle_gamma   90.00
#
_symmetry.space_group_name_H-M   'P 1'
#
loop_
_entity.id
_entity.type
_entity.pdbx_description
1 polymer ?
#
loop_
_entity_poly.entity_id
_entity_poly.type
_entity_poly.pdbx_seq_one_letter_code
_entity_poly.pdbx_strand_id
1 'polypeptide(L)'
;MSKLPQFGTFVLQAKQRNGATCHNGLPLASPSREMLGRFPYVQNARHANLAQYFRFSESVIARDLVFLVAEHYNDTLTSILRTNSHELSPLSIYTDLLYGLEYLHNRNLVHGQLELDSVYVTWTGNKMMCKMTGFGFPFLTDHGNYAISPNKCDSFLAPEQYLYPTSCSFDATFSMDVWGLGIVLLQVYLKLVLKELMTEDDYVSLLIQNAGDGGSFPRAIINFAELKIGKLTHSLCSYTEGILANIVTVILDDRKDIGYLVQYELDYGVKEVDSKQTITFKSAEELRREVLEEKKNPPHLPLEDVLHIWEMSGSSVETILLKMGVISDVAPIITLPPQLSKSSRGYNSEITGDFDSSIISLPNSRLLSKVANRQQFESESWFSLQSDFKSGKTPTGISNTATLYHLLDALGVGTGKDVVEFLEHHSVLSHQRSTVWRSFLGISETSRTVIRGLDLMSPHESDRQLDVDLPRCHQYDRNMTTPHVQDSLRKIIKGWLLIPGCEHVYWQGCDSLASPFLLTHLDDLETALACFDVFTRRYCHNLFLQDNSSVIKEYLATFYLLLAYVDPALHNHFKITGFEPELFAIPWFLTCFAHVLPLEKLMILWDSVMMNGDNYPLFVGLAMLHWVIHDTASIPIQDVVDRANQYVKIVPQGCSFRLFSNCWSGQKLTGLETFRQNLSNLSLEERLVLPCPQMSIEELTYYLEKSQILVIDTRSTDGIKNNTIPRSIKMDEATSQEEIFYVFRGVEYENYVSDVSLERKVRIARALDANSPKVLIYNADSFATATKTAEKLVRLGVTSVCLLAKPFEIVNI
;
A
#
# COMPACT_ATOMS: atom_id res chain seq x y z
N MET A 1 14.89 18.27 -23.42
CA MET A 1 13.81 17.65 -22.62
C MET A 1 13.79 16.18 -22.98
N SER A 2 14.06 15.29 -22.01
CA SER A 2 13.78 13.86 -22.15
C SER A 2 12.31 13.70 -22.56
N LYS A 3 12.02 12.86 -23.55
CA LYS A 3 10.63 12.53 -23.91
C LYS A 3 9.96 11.97 -22.65
N LEU A 4 8.78 12.50 -22.28
CA LEU A 4 7.97 11.90 -21.21
C LEU A 4 7.71 10.43 -21.55
N PRO A 5 7.72 9.52 -20.56
CA PRO A 5 7.47 8.11 -20.78
C PRO A 5 6.07 7.89 -21.37
N GLN A 6 5.96 6.99 -22.33
CA GLN A 6 4.70 6.58 -22.92
C GLN A 6 4.17 5.33 -22.21
N PHE A 7 2.85 5.23 -22.13
CA PHE A 7 2.17 4.08 -21.57
C PHE A 7 1.47 3.33 -22.69
N GLY A 8 1.37 2.01 -22.54
CA GLY A 8 0.60 1.15 -23.43
C GLY A 8 -0.28 0.23 -22.62
N THR A 9 -1.32 -0.32 -23.25
CA THR A 9 -2.20 -1.30 -22.63
C THR A 9 -2.32 -2.55 -23.51
N PHE A 10 -2.19 -3.71 -22.89
CA PHE A 10 -2.65 -4.97 -23.46
C PHE A 10 -4.13 -5.16 -23.11
N VAL A 11 -4.88 -5.77 -24.02
CA VAL A 11 -6.29 -6.12 -23.81
C VAL A 11 -6.40 -7.64 -23.90
N LEU A 12 -6.88 -8.27 -22.83
CA LEU A 12 -7.11 -9.72 -22.79
C LEU A 12 -8.58 -10.00 -22.55
N GLN A 13 -9.10 -11.07 -23.16
CA GLN A 13 -10.45 -11.55 -22.93
C GLN A 13 -10.45 -12.75 -21.98
N ALA A 14 -11.07 -12.60 -20.82
CA ALA A 14 -11.26 -13.65 -19.83
C ALA A 14 -12.27 -14.71 -20.32
N LYS A 15 -11.95 -15.99 -20.11
CA LYS A 15 -12.87 -17.09 -20.40
C LYS A 15 -14.11 -17.02 -19.49
N GLN A 16 -15.31 -17.21 -20.02
CA GLN A 16 -16.51 -17.31 -19.18
C GLN A 16 -16.59 -18.69 -18.50
N ARG A 17 -16.76 -18.71 -17.17
CA ARG A 17 -17.10 -19.93 -16.41
C ARG A 17 -18.58 -19.90 -16.06
N ASN A 18 -19.39 -20.75 -16.72
CA ASN A 18 -20.81 -20.86 -16.42
C ASN A 18 -21.05 -21.75 -15.18
N GLY A 19 -21.62 -21.17 -14.12
CA GLY A 19 -22.32 -21.93 -13.07
C GLY A 19 -21.47 -22.79 -12.11
N ALA A 20 -20.16 -22.60 -12.03
CA ALA A 20 -19.31 -23.34 -11.09
C ALA A 20 -19.38 -22.72 -9.68
N THR A 21 -19.71 -23.54 -8.68
CA THR A 21 -19.64 -23.20 -7.26
C THR A 21 -18.52 -23.99 -6.59
N CYS A 22 -17.86 -23.40 -5.59
CA CYS A 22 -16.94 -24.14 -4.74
C CYS A 22 -17.71 -25.14 -3.86
N HIS A 23 -16.99 -26.06 -3.20
CA HIS A 23 -17.58 -27.04 -2.28
C HIS A 23 -18.43 -26.42 -1.16
N ASN A 24 -18.23 -25.14 -0.86
CA ASN A 24 -18.91 -24.39 0.19
C ASN A 24 -20.13 -23.60 -0.34
N GLY A 25 -20.50 -23.77 -1.61
CA GLY A 25 -21.66 -23.12 -2.23
C GLY A 25 -21.46 -21.66 -2.66
N LEU A 26 -20.26 -21.09 -2.48
CA LEU A 26 -19.93 -19.76 -3.02
C LEU A 26 -19.58 -19.84 -4.51
N PRO A 27 -19.86 -18.80 -5.31
CA PRO A 27 -19.47 -18.76 -6.71
C PRO A 27 -17.94 -18.82 -6.83
N LEU A 28 -17.44 -19.62 -7.77
CA LEU A 28 -16.01 -19.67 -8.08
C LEU A 28 -15.54 -18.28 -8.57
N ALA A 29 -14.32 -17.89 -8.23
CA ALA A 29 -13.75 -16.62 -8.71
C ALA A 29 -13.77 -16.59 -10.25
N SER A 30 -14.14 -15.43 -10.82
CA SER A 30 -14.11 -15.26 -12.27
C SER A 30 -12.66 -15.34 -12.76
N PRO A 31 -12.41 -15.83 -13.99
CA PRO A 31 -11.06 -15.85 -14.53
C PRO A 31 -10.35 -14.49 -14.55
N SER A 32 -11.10 -13.39 -14.70
CA SER A 32 -10.57 -12.02 -14.53
C SER A 32 -10.00 -11.75 -13.13
N ARG A 33 -10.67 -12.25 -12.08
CA ARG A 33 -10.24 -12.13 -10.69
C ARG A 33 -9.06 -13.05 -10.36
N GLU A 34 -9.02 -14.24 -10.93
CA GLU A 34 -7.86 -15.13 -10.81
C GLU A 34 -6.60 -14.47 -11.39
N MET A 35 -6.71 -13.85 -12.57
CA MET A 35 -5.63 -13.07 -13.18
C MET A 35 -5.23 -11.87 -12.30
N LEU A 36 -6.20 -11.11 -11.78
CA LEU A 36 -5.93 -9.98 -10.88
C LEU A 36 -5.10 -10.39 -9.64
N GLY A 37 -5.41 -11.53 -9.03
CA GLY A 37 -4.68 -12.04 -7.87
C GLY A 37 -3.23 -12.45 -8.17
N ARG A 38 -2.94 -12.81 -9.43
CA ARG A 38 -1.60 -13.22 -9.91
C ARG A 38 -0.77 -12.05 -10.45
N PHE A 39 -1.41 -10.97 -10.87
CA PHE A 39 -0.75 -9.80 -11.46
C PHE A 39 0.39 -9.21 -10.62
N PRO A 40 0.28 -9.05 -9.29
CA PRO A 40 1.34 -8.47 -8.46
C PRO A 40 2.71 -9.15 -8.67
N TYR A 41 2.73 -10.48 -8.76
CA TYR A 41 3.95 -11.25 -8.98
C TYR A 41 4.66 -10.89 -10.28
N VAL A 42 3.90 -10.66 -11.36
CA VAL A 42 4.40 -10.22 -12.66
C VAL A 42 4.79 -8.74 -12.63
N GLN A 43 4.05 -7.90 -11.90
CA GLN A 43 4.32 -6.48 -11.73
C GLN A 43 5.71 -6.23 -11.09
N ASN A 44 6.15 -7.12 -10.20
CA ASN A 44 7.44 -6.99 -9.53
C ASN A 44 8.66 -7.53 -10.29
N ALA A 45 8.48 -8.03 -11.51
CA ALA A 45 9.57 -8.33 -12.41
C ALA A 45 10.19 -7.02 -12.95
N ARG A 46 11.13 -6.46 -12.17
CA ARG A 46 11.87 -5.22 -12.50
C ARG A 46 13.29 -5.53 -12.93
N HIS A 47 13.59 -5.27 -14.19
CA HIS A 47 14.91 -5.44 -14.78
C HIS A 47 15.17 -4.36 -15.84
N ALA A 48 16.44 -4.00 -16.07
CA ALA A 48 16.79 -2.95 -17.03
C ALA A 48 16.32 -3.25 -18.47
N ASN A 49 16.27 -4.54 -18.82
CA ASN A 49 15.87 -5.04 -20.13
C ASN A 49 14.40 -5.54 -20.19
N LEU A 50 13.56 -5.16 -19.22
CA LEU A 50 12.13 -5.45 -19.22
C LEU A 50 11.31 -4.15 -19.16
N ALA A 51 10.20 -4.11 -19.90
CA ALA A 51 9.22 -3.05 -19.81
C ALA A 51 8.40 -3.22 -18.51
N GLN A 52 8.31 -2.16 -17.72
CA GLN A 52 7.64 -2.25 -16.41
C GLN A 52 6.11 -2.34 -16.57
N TYR A 53 5.47 -3.31 -15.89
CA TYR A 53 4.02 -3.32 -15.71
C TYR A 53 3.60 -2.42 -14.56
N PHE A 54 2.51 -1.69 -14.73
CA PHE A 54 2.05 -0.70 -13.75
C PHE A 54 0.69 -1.03 -13.15
N ARG A 55 -0.25 -1.53 -13.96
CA ARG A 55 -1.63 -1.72 -13.51
C ARG A 55 -2.35 -2.81 -14.27
N PHE A 56 -3.21 -3.51 -13.55
CA PHE A 56 -4.24 -4.40 -14.10
C PHE A 56 -5.62 -3.85 -13.75
N SER A 57 -6.55 -3.84 -14.71
CA SER A 57 -7.92 -3.38 -14.46
C SER A 57 -8.92 -4.17 -15.30
N GLU A 58 -10.03 -4.58 -14.69
CA GLU A 58 -11.19 -5.14 -15.39
C GLU A 58 -12.05 -4.02 -16.01
N SER A 59 -12.59 -4.26 -17.22
CA SER A 59 -13.55 -3.35 -17.84
C SER A 59 -14.86 -3.35 -17.07
N VAL A 60 -15.44 -2.15 -16.91
CA VAL A 60 -16.75 -1.96 -16.31
C VAL A 60 -17.86 -2.27 -17.31
N ILE A 61 -17.59 -2.02 -18.60
CA ILE A 61 -18.55 -2.13 -19.71
C ILE A 61 -18.63 -3.58 -20.22
N ALA A 62 -17.49 -4.21 -20.50
CA ALA A 62 -17.39 -5.58 -20.98
C ALA A 62 -16.70 -6.44 -19.92
N ARG A 63 -17.48 -7.12 -19.07
CA ARG A 63 -16.97 -7.82 -17.87
C ARG A 63 -16.00 -8.97 -18.16
N ASP A 64 -15.88 -9.39 -19.41
CA ASP A 64 -14.92 -10.36 -19.89
C ASP A 64 -13.60 -9.73 -20.36
N LEU A 65 -13.47 -8.41 -20.42
CA LEU A 65 -12.23 -7.75 -20.82
C LEU A 65 -11.40 -7.28 -19.62
N VAL A 66 -10.09 -7.49 -19.72
CA VAL A 66 -9.10 -7.00 -18.76
C VAL A 66 -8.00 -6.21 -19.48
N PHE A 67 -7.52 -5.16 -18.83
CA PHE A 67 -6.52 -4.23 -19.33
C PHE A 67 -5.25 -4.32 -18.49
N LEU A 68 -4.11 -4.49 -19.14
CA LEU A 68 -2.80 -4.53 -18.50
C LEU A 68 -1.95 -3.37 -19.01
N VAL A 69 -1.72 -2.38 -18.16
CA VAL A 69 -0.97 -1.16 -18.47
C VAL A 69 0.52 -1.39 -18.21
N ALA A 70 1.33 -1.08 -19.22
CA ALA A 70 2.78 -1.26 -19.21
C ALA A 70 3.51 -0.03 -19.75
N GLU A 71 4.82 0.01 -19.48
CA GLU A 71 5.76 0.90 -20.14
C GLU A 71 5.76 0.64 -21.66
N HIS A 72 5.69 1.70 -22.45
CA HIS A 72 5.59 1.61 -23.90
C HIS A 72 6.54 2.58 -24.58
N TYR A 73 7.03 2.18 -25.75
CA TYR A 73 7.86 3.00 -26.61
C TYR A 73 7.40 2.82 -28.06
N ASN A 74 7.45 3.90 -28.84
CA ASN A 74 7.09 3.87 -30.26
C ASN A 74 8.09 3.08 -31.14
N ASP A 75 9.35 2.98 -30.71
CA ASP A 75 10.42 2.39 -31.50
C ASP A 75 10.59 0.89 -31.15
N THR A 76 9.83 0.03 -31.84
CA THR A 76 10.01 -1.44 -31.80
C THR A 76 11.16 -1.89 -32.72
N LEU A 77 11.67 -3.09 -32.51
CA LEU A 77 12.71 -3.67 -33.35
C LEU A 77 12.25 -3.81 -34.82
N THR A 78 10.97 -4.14 -35.05
CA THR A 78 10.35 -4.12 -36.40
C THR A 78 10.41 -2.74 -37.04
N SER A 79 10.05 -1.69 -36.29
CA SER A 79 10.07 -0.31 -36.77
C SER A 79 11.48 0.13 -37.19
N ILE A 80 12.49 -0.19 -36.37
CA ILE A 80 13.88 0.18 -36.65
C ILE A 80 14.48 -0.64 -37.79
N LEU A 81 14.16 -1.94 -37.88
CA LEU A 81 14.61 -2.77 -39.01
C LEU A 81 14.09 -2.24 -40.36
N ARG A 82 12.87 -1.69 -40.39
CA ARG A 82 12.29 -1.08 -41.60
C ARG A 82 12.85 0.31 -41.93
N THR A 83 13.26 1.08 -40.93
CA THR A 83 13.63 2.50 -41.10
C THR A 83 15.14 2.75 -41.07
N ASN A 84 15.86 2.20 -40.09
CA ASN A 84 17.27 2.50 -39.80
C ASN A 84 18.07 1.23 -39.37
N SER A 85 18.03 0.16 -40.15
CA SER A 85 18.69 -1.12 -39.83
C SER A 85 20.23 -1.07 -39.69
N HIS A 86 20.86 0.04 -40.05
CA HIS A 86 22.31 0.24 -39.92
C HIS A 86 22.77 0.58 -38.50
N GLU A 87 21.89 1.09 -37.65
CA GLU A 87 22.21 1.51 -36.27
C GLU A 87 22.13 0.36 -35.26
N LEU A 88 21.59 -0.80 -35.66
CA LEU A 88 21.43 -1.96 -34.80
C LEU A 88 22.74 -2.72 -34.62
N SER A 89 23.09 -3.01 -33.37
CA SER A 89 24.16 -3.93 -33.01
C SER A 89 23.56 -5.28 -32.58
N PRO A 90 23.64 -6.33 -33.42
CA PRO A 90 23.04 -7.65 -33.11
C PRO A 90 23.55 -8.23 -31.79
N LEU A 91 24.83 -8.03 -31.50
CA LEU A 91 25.45 -8.52 -30.27
C LEU A 91 24.89 -7.82 -29.02
N SER A 92 24.70 -6.49 -29.08
CA SER A 92 24.12 -5.74 -27.96
C SER A 92 22.68 -6.16 -27.69
N ILE A 93 21.91 -6.43 -28.75
CA ILE A 93 20.52 -6.88 -28.65
C ILE A 93 20.48 -8.28 -28.02
N TYR A 94 21.33 -9.19 -28.50
CA TYR A 94 21.44 -10.54 -27.93
C TYR A 94 21.74 -10.49 -26.42
N THR A 95 22.77 -9.75 -26.01
CA THR A 95 23.16 -9.64 -24.59
C THR A 95 22.02 -9.07 -23.74
N ASP A 96 21.36 -8.00 -24.19
CA ASP A 96 20.24 -7.38 -23.46
C ASP A 96 19.04 -8.32 -23.30
N LEU A 97 18.68 -9.06 -24.36
CA LEU A 97 17.58 -10.02 -24.32
C LEU A 97 17.93 -11.26 -23.49
N LEU A 98 19.18 -11.74 -23.57
CA LEU A 98 19.66 -12.90 -22.81
C LEU A 98 19.53 -12.67 -21.31
N TYR A 99 20.06 -11.55 -20.79
CA TYR A 99 19.96 -11.21 -19.38
C TYR A 99 18.52 -10.93 -18.93
N GLY A 100 17.70 -10.35 -19.80
CA GLY A 100 16.28 -10.18 -19.53
C GLY A 100 15.54 -11.52 -19.38
N LEU A 101 15.85 -12.51 -20.24
CA LEU A 101 15.25 -13.85 -20.18
C LEU A 101 15.78 -14.66 -18.99
N GLU A 102 17.09 -14.59 -18.70
CA GLU A 102 17.68 -15.22 -17.52
C GLU A 102 16.96 -14.77 -16.24
N TYR A 103 16.73 -13.46 -16.11
CA TYR A 103 16.01 -12.90 -14.97
C TYR A 103 14.57 -13.44 -14.85
N LEU A 104 13.85 -13.55 -15.96
CA LEU A 104 12.48 -14.10 -15.97
C LEU A 104 12.48 -15.59 -15.62
N HIS A 105 13.36 -16.39 -16.23
CA HIS A 105 13.44 -17.84 -16.02
C HIS A 105 13.84 -18.17 -14.58
N ASN A 106 14.76 -17.40 -13.97
CA ASN A 106 15.11 -17.52 -12.55
C ASN A 106 13.94 -17.25 -11.59
N ARG A 107 12.90 -16.53 -12.06
CA ARG A 107 11.65 -16.28 -11.34
C ARG A 107 10.51 -17.20 -11.78
N ASN A 108 10.81 -18.26 -12.53
CA ASN A 108 9.81 -19.16 -13.12
C ASN A 108 8.75 -18.44 -13.99
N LEU A 109 9.13 -17.32 -14.61
CA LEU A 109 8.29 -16.61 -15.56
C LEU A 109 8.77 -16.90 -16.99
N VAL A 110 7.81 -17.13 -17.89
CA VAL A 110 8.03 -17.35 -19.32
C VAL A 110 7.60 -16.09 -20.06
N HIS A 111 8.35 -15.67 -21.09
CA HIS A 111 7.93 -14.60 -21.97
C HIS A 111 6.75 -15.08 -22.84
N GLY A 112 6.91 -16.21 -23.51
CA GLY A 112 5.89 -16.99 -24.21
C GLY A 112 5.60 -16.54 -25.64
N GLN A 113 5.81 -15.26 -25.94
CA GLN A 113 5.61 -14.67 -27.27
C GLN A 113 6.73 -13.67 -27.60
N LEU A 114 7.99 -14.14 -27.61
CA LEU A 114 9.14 -13.27 -27.92
C LEU A 114 9.27 -13.06 -29.44
N GLU A 115 8.99 -11.85 -29.89
CA GLU A 115 8.95 -11.45 -31.31
C GLU A 115 9.56 -10.07 -31.52
N LEU A 116 9.66 -9.62 -32.78
CA LEU A 116 10.26 -8.30 -33.08
C LEU A 116 9.46 -7.13 -32.50
N ASP A 117 8.12 -7.24 -32.45
CA ASP A 117 7.25 -6.19 -31.89
C ASP A 117 7.20 -6.20 -30.36
N SER A 118 7.62 -7.30 -29.72
CA SER A 118 7.72 -7.40 -28.25
C SER A 118 9.03 -6.83 -27.70
N VAL A 119 9.92 -6.30 -28.55
CA VAL A 119 11.21 -5.71 -28.16
C VAL A 119 11.26 -4.23 -28.52
N TYR A 120 11.32 -3.38 -27.49
CA TYR A 120 11.56 -1.96 -27.63
C TYR A 120 13.05 -1.64 -27.69
N VAL A 121 13.40 -0.62 -28.47
CA VAL A 121 14.75 -0.08 -28.54
C VAL A 121 14.76 1.33 -27.99
N THR A 122 15.64 1.55 -27.01
CA THR A 122 15.79 2.83 -26.33
C THR A 122 17.24 3.31 -26.42
N TRP A 123 17.43 4.62 -26.38
CA TRP A 123 18.75 5.24 -26.53
C TRP A 123 19.07 6.07 -25.29
N THR A 124 20.12 5.69 -24.56
CA THR A 124 20.63 6.42 -23.41
C THR A 124 21.96 7.06 -23.80
N GLY A 125 21.89 8.33 -24.22
CA GLY A 125 23.02 8.99 -24.88
C GLY A 125 23.35 8.29 -26.21
N ASN A 126 24.58 7.79 -26.35
CA ASN A 126 25.02 7.04 -27.54
C ASN A 126 24.90 5.51 -27.39
N LYS A 127 24.39 5.02 -26.26
CA LYS A 127 24.25 3.58 -25.99
C LYS A 127 22.81 3.14 -26.25
N MET A 128 22.66 2.13 -27.12
CA MET A 128 21.40 1.44 -27.36
C MET A 128 21.11 0.46 -26.22
N MET A 129 19.86 0.37 -25.77
CA MET A 129 19.38 -0.69 -24.87
C MET A 129 18.03 -1.24 -25.32
N CYS A 130 17.87 -2.55 -25.20
CA CYS A 130 16.63 -3.24 -25.51
C CYS A 130 15.81 -3.55 -24.25
N LYS A 131 14.47 -3.42 -24.37
CA LYS A 131 13.50 -3.79 -23.33
C LYS A 131 12.41 -4.70 -23.90
N MET A 132 12.18 -5.85 -23.28
CA MET A 132 11.12 -6.78 -23.67
C MET A 132 9.78 -6.42 -23.01
N THR A 133 8.68 -6.54 -23.75
CA THR A 133 7.31 -6.35 -23.27
C THR A 133 6.46 -7.59 -23.57
N GLY A 134 5.30 -7.72 -22.92
CA GLY A 134 4.40 -8.85 -23.17
C GLY A 134 4.84 -10.17 -22.49
N PHE A 135 5.66 -10.11 -21.44
CA PHE A 135 6.10 -11.28 -20.69
C PHE A 135 5.10 -11.68 -19.58
N GLY A 136 5.17 -12.93 -19.11
CA GLY A 136 4.42 -13.38 -17.93
C GLY A 136 2.93 -13.69 -18.18
N PHE A 137 2.44 -13.58 -19.42
CA PHE A 137 1.06 -13.99 -19.76
C PHE A 137 0.76 -15.46 -19.46
N PRO A 138 1.66 -16.44 -19.69
CA PRO A 138 1.44 -17.83 -19.29
C PRO A 138 1.12 -17.96 -17.79
N PHE A 139 1.90 -17.30 -16.93
CA PHE A 139 1.67 -17.32 -15.49
C PHE A 139 0.36 -16.61 -15.10
N LEU A 140 0.13 -15.41 -15.66
CA LEU A 140 -1.04 -14.58 -15.37
C LEU A 140 -2.34 -15.32 -15.71
N THR A 141 -2.38 -15.96 -16.87
CA THR A 141 -3.57 -16.63 -17.42
C THR A 141 -3.71 -18.09 -17.02
N ASP A 142 -2.80 -18.60 -16.18
CA ASP A 142 -2.70 -20.02 -15.79
C ASP A 142 -2.64 -20.94 -17.02
N HIS A 143 -1.61 -20.73 -17.84
CA HIS A 143 -1.35 -21.44 -19.09
C HIS A 143 -2.57 -21.42 -20.04
N GLY A 144 -3.30 -20.30 -20.04
CA GLY A 144 -4.49 -20.11 -20.87
C GLY A 144 -5.79 -20.65 -20.29
N ASN A 145 -5.83 -21.13 -19.05
CA ASN A 145 -7.08 -21.53 -18.39
C ASN A 145 -8.01 -20.33 -18.13
N TYR A 146 -7.46 -19.13 -17.97
CA TYR A 146 -8.22 -17.94 -17.59
C TYR A 146 -8.50 -16.96 -18.73
N ALA A 147 -7.71 -16.96 -19.80
CA ALA A 147 -7.88 -16.06 -20.94
C ALA A 147 -8.12 -16.85 -22.23
N ILE A 148 -8.87 -16.25 -23.14
CA ILE A 148 -9.04 -16.72 -24.51
C ILE A 148 -7.74 -16.43 -25.26
N SER A 149 -7.22 -17.43 -25.96
CA SER A 149 -6.02 -17.29 -26.78
C SER A 149 -6.26 -16.25 -27.88
N PRO A 150 -5.34 -15.31 -28.13
CA PRO A 150 -5.39 -14.49 -29.34
C PRO A 150 -5.44 -15.38 -30.60
N ASN A 151 -6.20 -14.94 -31.61
CA ASN A 151 -6.42 -15.69 -32.86
C ASN A 151 -5.19 -15.72 -33.77
N LYS A 152 -4.22 -14.82 -33.56
CA LYS A 152 -2.95 -14.77 -34.31
C LYS A 152 -1.82 -15.24 -33.42
N CYS A 153 -1.30 -16.42 -33.72
CA CYS A 153 0.05 -16.80 -33.31
C CYS A 153 0.95 -16.45 -34.49
N ASP A 154 2.04 -15.73 -34.25
CA ASP A 154 2.92 -15.27 -35.33
C ASP A 154 3.51 -16.46 -36.10
N SER A 155 3.84 -16.25 -37.37
CA SER A 155 4.10 -17.30 -38.37
C SER A 155 5.36 -18.18 -38.13
N PHE A 156 6.16 -17.88 -37.10
CA PHE A 156 7.49 -18.46 -36.87
C PHE A 156 7.61 -19.17 -35.50
N LEU A 157 6.66 -20.05 -35.20
CA LEU A 157 6.59 -20.76 -33.93
C LEU A 157 7.71 -21.79 -33.75
N ALA A 158 7.97 -22.14 -32.49
CA ALA A 158 8.91 -23.20 -32.17
C ALA A 158 8.42 -24.57 -32.70
N PRO A 159 9.32 -25.48 -33.14
CA PRO A 159 8.95 -26.76 -33.74
C PRO A 159 7.99 -27.58 -32.88
N GLU A 160 8.22 -27.59 -31.56
CA GLU A 160 7.40 -28.30 -30.59
C GLU A 160 5.94 -27.80 -30.52
N GLN A 161 5.67 -26.54 -30.89
CA GLN A 161 4.32 -25.99 -30.94
C GLN A 161 3.51 -26.54 -32.12
N TYR A 162 4.18 -26.98 -33.20
CA TYR A 162 3.53 -27.67 -34.32
C TYR A 162 3.37 -29.17 -34.06
N LEU A 163 4.29 -29.79 -33.33
CA LEU A 163 4.27 -31.22 -32.99
C LEU A 163 3.24 -31.54 -31.89
N TYR A 164 3.14 -30.67 -30.90
CA TYR A 164 2.17 -30.76 -29.80
C TYR A 164 1.30 -29.50 -29.85
N PRO A 165 0.34 -29.42 -30.79
CA PRO A 165 -0.51 -28.25 -30.91
C PRO A 165 -1.26 -28.03 -29.59
N THR A 166 -0.85 -27.01 -28.85
CA THR A 166 -1.52 -26.60 -27.62
C THR A 166 -2.83 -25.94 -27.99
N SER A 167 -3.86 -26.10 -27.15
CA SER A 167 -5.15 -25.44 -27.37
C SER A 167 -5.10 -23.92 -27.12
N CYS A 168 -3.94 -23.37 -26.72
CA CYS A 168 -3.80 -21.98 -26.30
C CYS A 168 -2.37 -21.45 -26.50
N SER A 169 -2.23 -20.24 -27.03
CA SER A 169 -0.94 -19.55 -27.20
C SER A 169 -0.26 -19.16 -25.88
N PHE A 170 -0.97 -19.27 -24.75
CA PHE A 170 -0.43 -19.01 -23.41
C PHE A 170 0.22 -20.25 -22.77
N ASP A 171 0.13 -21.41 -23.42
CA ASP A 171 0.83 -22.62 -22.99
C ASP A 171 2.26 -22.64 -23.53
N ALA A 172 3.12 -21.86 -22.87
CA ALA A 172 4.50 -21.63 -23.29
C ALA A 172 5.53 -22.16 -22.28
N THR A 173 6.71 -22.53 -22.77
CA THR A 173 7.82 -23.09 -21.96
C THR A 173 9.08 -22.24 -22.08
N PHE A 174 10.02 -22.41 -21.15
CA PHE A 174 11.34 -21.74 -21.22
C PHE A 174 12.08 -22.04 -22.54
N SER A 175 11.91 -23.24 -23.09
CA SER A 175 12.54 -23.64 -24.36
C SER A 175 11.99 -22.86 -25.56
N MET A 176 10.71 -22.47 -25.53
CA MET A 176 10.10 -21.66 -26.60
C MET A 176 10.64 -20.23 -26.58
N ASP A 177 10.93 -19.65 -25.41
CA ASP A 177 11.58 -18.33 -25.30
C ASP A 177 12.97 -18.35 -25.92
N VAL A 178 13.74 -19.42 -25.68
CA VAL A 178 15.06 -19.61 -26.27
C VAL A 178 14.95 -19.66 -27.81
N TRP A 179 13.98 -20.40 -28.36
CA TRP A 179 13.74 -20.39 -29.81
C TRP A 179 13.40 -18.99 -30.34
N GLY A 180 12.49 -18.28 -29.67
CA GLY A 180 12.10 -16.91 -30.02
C GLY A 180 13.29 -15.95 -30.05
N LEU A 181 14.20 -16.03 -29.07
CA LEU A 181 15.44 -15.26 -29.03
C LEU A 181 16.29 -15.50 -30.29
N GLY A 182 16.41 -16.75 -30.72
CA GLY A 182 17.19 -17.12 -31.91
C GLY A 182 16.56 -16.61 -33.20
N ILE A 183 15.24 -16.66 -33.35
CA ILE A 183 14.52 -16.12 -34.52
C ILE A 183 14.61 -14.59 -34.57
N VAL A 184 14.50 -13.90 -33.43
CA VAL A 184 14.72 -12.45 -33.33
C VAL A 184 16.15 -12.08 -33.72
N LEU A 185 17.16 -12.79 -33.18
CA LEU A 185 18.56 -12.55 -33.48
C LEU A 185 18.88 -12.79 -34.96
N LEU A 186 18.31 -13.83 -35.56
CA LEU A 186 18.48 -14.15 -36.97
C LEU A 186 17.92 -13.04 -37.86
N GLN A 187 16.73 -12.52 -37.55
CA GLN A 187 16.11 -11.39 -38.26
C GLN A 187 16.94 -10.11 -38.17
N VAL A 188 17.44 -9.79 -36.98
CA VAL A 188 18.32 -8.64 -36.75
C VAL A 188 19.62 -8.77 -37.52
N TYR A 189 20.21 -9.96 -37.52
CA TYR A 189 21.46 -10.24 -38.23
C TYR A 189 21.27 -10.07 -39.75
N LEU A 190 20.19 -10.65 -40.28
CA LEU A 190 19.83 -10.55 -41.69
C LEU A 190 19.38 -9.14 -42.09
N LYS A 191 19.05 -8.28 -41.11
CA LYS A 191 18.46 -6.94 -41.31
C LYS A 191 17.16 -6.98 -42.11
N LEU A 192 16.36 -8.02 -41.88
CA LEU A 192 15.15 -8.31 -42.64
C LEU A 192 14.04 -8.78 -41.69
N VAL A 193 12.80 -8.44 -42.03
CA VAL A 193 11.61 -8.96 -41.37
C VAL A 193 11.17 -10.22 -42.12
N LEU A 194 11.29 -11.40 -41.50
CA LEU A 194 11.06 -12.68 -42.19
C LEU A 194 9.63 -12.82 -42.72
N LYS A 195 8.65 -12.22 -42.04
CA LYS A 195 7.23 -12.21 -42.44
C LYS A 195 6.98 -11.57 -43.80
N GLU A 196 7.88 -10.68 -44.24
CA GLU A 196 7.81 -10.02 -45.55
C GLU A 196 8.45 -10.89 -46.66
N LEU A 197 9.19 -11.93 -46.27
CA LEU A 197 10.02 -12.74 -47.16
C LEU A 197 9.47 -14.16 -47.41
N MET A 198 8.90 -14.79 -46.38
CA MET A 198 8.41 -16.17 -46.42
C MET A 198 7.02 -16.31 -45.80
N THR A 199 6.25 -17.26 -46.34
CA THR A 199 4.93 -17.64 -45.79
C THR A 199 5.07 -18.70 -44.69
N GLU A 200 3.99 -18.94 -43.93
CA GLU A 200 3.95 -20.03 -42.94
C GLU A 200 4.23 -21.39 -43.57
N ASP A 201 3.68 -21.65 -44.75
CA ASP A 201 3.90 -22.90 -45.48
C ASP A 201 5.37 -23.08 -45.89
N ASP A 202 6.04 -22.00 -46.31
CA ASP A 202 7.47 -22.01 -46.63
C ASP A 202 8.30 -22.34 -45.38
N TYR A 203 7.96 -21.72 -44.24
CA TYR A 203 8.65 -21.92 -42.97
C TYR A 203 8.49 -23.34 -42.43
N VAL A 204 7.26 -23.87 -42.40
CA VAL A 204 6.98 -25.25 -41.98
C VAL A 204 7.68 -26.25 -42.91
N SER A 205 7.72 -25.98 -44.22
CA SER A 205 8.45 -26.81 -45.17
C SER A 205 9.96 -26.85 -44.86
N LEU A 206 10.55 -25.71 -44.50
CA LEU A 206 11.95 -25.64 -44.08
C LEU A 206 12.20 -26.39 -42.78
N LEU A 207 11.29 -26.31 -41.80
CA LEU A 207 11.38 -27.05 -40.55
C LEU A 207 11.39 -28.57 -40.81
N ILE A 208 10.47 -29.06 -41.64
CA ILE A 208 10.36 -30.49 -41.98
C ILE A 208 11.62 -30.99 -42.70
N GLN A 209 12.15 -30.21 -43.65
CA GLN A 209 13.36 -30.57 -44.40
C GLN A 209 14.62 -30.69 -43.53
N ASN A 210 14.67 -29.97 -42.41
CA ASN A 210 15.84 -29.92 -41.51
C ASN A 210 15.58 -30.63 -40.16
N ALA A 211 14.51 -31.42 -40.04
CA ALA A 211 14.14 -32.07 -38.78
C ALA A 211 15.16 -33.10 -38.25
N GLY A 212 16.08 -33.58 -39.09
CA GLY A 212 17.13 -34.54 -38.73
C GLY A 212 18.53 -33.95 -38.53
N ASP A 213 18.72 -32.65 -38.77
CA ASP A 213 20.03 -32.00 -38.69
C ASP A 213 20.14 -31.15 -37.42
N GLY A 214 21.02 -31.57 -36.49
CA GLY A 214 21.23 -30.96 -35.17
C GLY A 214 21.99 -29.62 -35.20
N GLY A 215 21.52 -28.63 -35.97
CA GLY A 215 22.03 -27.24 -35.94
C GLY A 215 22.16 -26.51 -37.28
N SER A 216 21.75 -27.11 -38.40
CA SER A 216 21.86 -26.48 -39.73
C SER A 216 20.70 -25.55 -40.08
N PHE A 217 19.63 -25.51 -39.26
CA PHE A 217 18.41 -24.77 -39.58
C PHE A 217 18.59 -23.24 -39.75
N PRO A 218 19.41 -22.53 -38.95
CA PRO A 218 19.76 -21.13 -39.25
C PRO A 218 20.32 -20.94 -40.65
N ARG A 219 21.16 -21.88 -41.11
CA ARG A 219 21.76 -21.85 -42.45
C ARG A 219 20.72 -22.07 -43.53
N ALA A 220 19.72 -22.91 -43.29
CA ALA A 220 18.61 -23.12 -44.22
C ALA A 220 17.81 -21.81 -44.44
N ILE A 221 17.51 -21.06 -43.38
CA ILE A 221 16.84 -19.76 -43.48
C ILE A 221 17.72 -18.74 -44.21
N ILE A 222 19.02 -18.68 -43.90
CA ILE A 222 19.98 -17.79 -44.58
C ILE A 222 20.03 -18.09 -46.08
N ASN A 223 20.16 -19.36 -46.46
CA ASN A 223 20.21 -19.78 -47.86
C ASN A 223 18.89 -19.45 -48.58
N PHE A 224 17.74 -19.64 -47.93
CA PHE A 224 16.44 -19.25 -48.48
C PHE A 224 16.36 -17.74 -48.72
N ALA A 225 16.85 -16.94 -47.77
CA ALA A 225 16.91 -15.49 -47.92
C ALA A 225 17.84 -15.06 -49.06
N GLU A 226 19.01 -15.69 -49.19
CA GLU A 226 19.95 -15.43 -50.29
C GLU A 226 19.35 -15.75 -51.67
N LEU A 227 18.53 -16.81 -51.77
CA LEU A 227 17.83 -17.15 -53.00
C LEU A 227 16.78 -16.11 -53.42
N LYS A 228 16.14 -15.44 -52.46
CA LYS A 228 15.06 -14.48 -52.72
C LYS A 228 15.55 -13.05 -52.92
N ILE A 229 16.57 -12.63 -52.16
CA ILE A 229 17.03 -11.22 -52.10
C ILE A 229 18.39 -11.04 -52.81
N GLY A 230 19.08 -12.14 -53.13
CA GLY A 230 20.46 -12.13 -53.64
C GLY A 230 21.49 -12.28 -52.51
N LYS A 231 22.78 -12.25 -52.87
CA LYS A 231 23.88 -12.50 -51.92
C LYS A 231 23.84 -11.47 -50.78
N LEU A 232 23.80 -11.95 -49.54
CA LEU A 232 23.79 -11.11 -48.35
C LEU A 232 25.04 -10.24 -48.29
N THR A 233 24.88 -9.01 -47.80
CA THR A 233 25.96 -8.01 -47.71
C THR A 233 27.00 -8.33 -46.64
N HIS A 234 26.69 -9.22 -45.70
CA HIS A 234 27.55 -9.57 -44.55
C HIS A 234 27.51 -11.08 -44.26
N SER A 235 28.67 -11.69 -43.97
CA SER A 235 28.79 -13.09 -43.54
C SER A 235 28.72 -13.19 -42.02
N LEU A 236 27.99 -14.18 -41.47
CA LEU A 236 27.93 -14.39 -40.03
C LEU A 236 29.33 -14.58 -39.46
N CYS A 237 29.61 -13.94 -38.33
CA CYS A 237 30.85 -14.23 -37.60
C CYS A 237 30.70 -15.58 -36.90
N SER A 238 31.82 -16.29 -36.72
CA SER A 238 31.84 -17.62 -36.11
C SER A 238 31.18 -17.66 -34.73
N TYR A 239 31.25 -16.56 -33.98
CA TYR A 239 30.59 -16.42 -32.68
C TYR A 239 29.05 -16.45 -32.80
N THR A 240 28.47 -15.65 -33.69
CA THR A 240 27.01 -15.61 -33.90
C THR A 240 26.49 -16.90 -34.56
N GLU A 241 27.27 -17.52 -35.45
CA GLU A 241 26.93 -18.86 -35.97
C GLU A 241 26.87 -19.90 -34.86
N GLY A 242 27.84 -19.88 -33.92
CA GLY A 242 27.83 -20.77 -32.76
C GLY A 242 26.63 -20.55 -31.84
N ILE A 243 26.24 -19.30 -31.58
CA ILE A 243 25.03 -18.98 -30.81
C ILE A 243 23.78 -19.52 -31.50
N LEU A 244 23.58 -19.19 -32.79
CA LEU A 244 22.38 -19.60 -33.51
C LEU A 244 22.27 -21.14 -33.64
N ALA A 245 23.39 -21.84 -33.79
CA ALA A 245 23.44 -23.30 -33.84
C ALA A 245 23.03 -23.95 -32.51
N ASN A 246 23.24 -23.29 -31.37
CA ASN A 246 22.86 -23.79 -30.04
C ASN A 246 21.41 -23.46 -29.63
N ILE A 247 20.81 -22.45 -30.27
CA ILE A 247 19.50 -21.88 -29.89
C ILE A 247 18.39 -22.31 -30.84
N VAL A 248 18.64 -22.32 -32.16
CA VAL A 248 17.63 -22.60 -33.18
C VAL A 248 17.79 -24.03 -33.71
N THR A 249 17.62 -25.00 -32.82
CA THR A 249 17.66 -26.44 -33.14
C THR A 249 16.25 -27.02 -33.25
N VAL A 250 16.01 -27.81 -34.30
CA VAL A 250 14.70 -28.47 -34.51
C VAL A 250 14.48 -29.57 -33.48
N ILE A 251 15.55 -30.22 -33.03
CA ILE A 251 15.55 -31.21 -31.95
C ILE A 251 15.57 -30.47 -30.61
N LEU A 252 14.57 -30.74 -29.77
CA LEU A 252 14.38 -30.07 -28.47
C LEU A 252 15.53 -30.36 -27.50
N ASP A 253 16.00 -31.61 -27.44
CA ASP A 253 17.08 -32.04 -26.53
C ASP A 253 18.44 -31.40 -26.85
N ASP A 254 18.64 -30.98 -28.10
CA ASP A 254 19.86 -30.29 -28.53
C ASP A 254 19.84 -28.79 -28.18
N ARG A 255 18.66 -28.23 -27.91
CA ARG A 255 18.49 -26.80 -27.60
C ARG A 255 19.05 -26.50 -26.21
N LYS A 256 20.01 -25.59 -26.15
CA LYS A 256 20.64 -25.20 -24.87
C LYS A 256 19.72 -24.28 -24.07
N ASP A 257 19.75 -24.43 -22.75
CA ASP A 257 19.01 -23.55 -21.84
C ASP A 257 19.68 -22.18 -21.69
N ILE A 258 18.97 -21.24 -21.08
CA ILE A 258 19.47 -19.88 -20.88
C ILE A 258 20.75 -19.86 -20.01
N GLY A 259 20.87 -20.76 -19.04
CA GLY A 259 22.02 -20.84 -18.14
C GLY A 259 23.30 -21.24 -18.86
N TYR A 260 23.21 -22.18 -19.79
CA TYR A 260 24.31 -22.54 -20.69
C TYR A 260 24.72 -21.35 -21.57
N LEU A 261 23.76 -20.61 -22.12
CA LEU A 261 24.04 -19.47 -23.00
C LEU A 261 24.74 -18.32 -22.26
N VAL A 262 24.35 -18.06 -21.01
CA VAL A 262 25.03 -17.08 -20.14
C VAL A 262 26.47 -17.53 -19.87
N GLN A 263 26.68 -18.81 -19.56
CA GLN A 263 28.04 -19.34 -19.38
C GLN A 263 28.88 -19.24 -20.66
N TYR A 264 28.27 -19.54 -21.82
CA TYR A 264 28.94 -19.43 -23.12
C TYR A 264 29.37 -17.99 -23.44
N GLU A 265 28.56 -16.98 -23.06
CA GLU A 265 28.90 -15.56 -23.24
C GLU A 265 30.06 -15.12 -22.32
N LEU A 266 30.07 -15.62 -21.07
CA LEU A 266 31.17 -15.40 -20.12
C LEU A 266 32.49 -15.99 -20.61
N ASP A 267 32.46 -17.22 -21.15
CA ASP A 267 33.65 -17.93 -21.63
C ASP A 267 34.27 -17.28 -22.88
N TYR A 268 33.47 -16.60 -23.71
CA TYR A 268 33.93 -15.92 -24.94
C TYR A 268 34.49 -14.51 -24.71
N GLY A 269 34.53 -14.04 -23.45
CA GLY A 269 35.13 -12.76 -23.06
C GLY A 269 34.29 -11.52 -23.41
N VAL A 270 33.00 -11.69 -23.70
CA VAL A 270 32.07 -10.58 -23.96
C VAL A 270 31.58 -10.04 -22.61
N LYS A 271 32.38 -9.14 -22.03
CA LYS A 271 32.16 -8.40 -20.78
C LYS A 271 31.88 -9.25 -19.53
N GLU A 272 32.76 -9.10 -18.54
CA GLU A 272 32.28 -9.01 -17.15
C GLU A 272 31.34 -7.80 -17.06
N VAL A 273 30.04 -8.03 -17.21
CA VAL A 273 29.03 -7.11 -16.67
C VAL A 273 28.76 -7.59 -15.25
N ASP A 274 28.69 -6.64 -14.31
CA ASP A 274 28.42 -6.80 -12.86
C ASP A 274 27.20 -7.69 -12.51
N SER A 275 27.24 -8.98 -12.85
CA SER A 275 26.21 -9.97 -12.48
C SER A 275 26.36 -10.43 -11.04
N LYS A 276 27.44 -10.03 -10.37
CA LYS A 276 27.41 -9.81 -8.93
C LYS A 276 27.07 -8.36 -8.66
N GLN A 277 25.77 -8.07 -8.51
CA GLN A 277 25.37 -7.31 -7.33
C GLN A 277 25.73 -8.14 -6.09
N THR A 278 27.05 -8.32 -5.85
CA THR A 278 27.52 -8.28 -4.48
C THR A 278 26.99 -6.96 -3.98
N ILE A 279 26.13 -7.00 -2.96
CA ILE A 279 25.80 -5.84 -2.16
C ILE A 279 27.14 -5.38 -1.57
N THR A 280 27.93 -4.65 -2.35
CA THR A 280 28.96 -3.79 -1.81
C THR A 280 28.17 -2.70 -1.14
N PHE A 281 28.18 -2.72 0.20
CA PHE A 281 27.66 -1.62 0.99
C PHE A 281 28.37 -0.35 0.52
N LYS A 282 27.70 0.42 -0.34
CA LYS A 282 28.17 1.75 -0.73
C LYS A 282 28.30 2.55 0.56
N SER A 283 29.44 3.19 0.75
CA SER A 283 29.59 4.09 1.88
C SER A 283 28.57 5.23 1.77
N ALA A 284 28.14 5.78 2.92
CA ALA A 284 27.23 6.94 2.92
C ALA A 284 27.80 8.13 2.11
N GLU A 285 29.12 8.18 1.92
CA GLU A 285 29.82 9.21 1.16
C GLU A 285 29.79 8.98 -0.36
N GLU A 286 29.74 7.74 -0.83
CA GLU A 286 29.53 7.43 -2.26
C GLU A 286 28.10 7.67 -2.69
N LEU A 287 27.12 7.26 -1.86
CA LEU A 287 25.70 7.56 -2.07
C LEU A 287 25.45 9.08 -2.10
N ARG A 288 26.09 9.83 -1.19
CA ARG A 288 26.02 11.31 -1.22
C ARG A 288 26.63 11.91 -2.48
N ARG A 289 27.67 11.29 -3.04
CA ARG A 289 28.36 11.80 -4.25
C ARG A 289 27.50 11.60 -5.51
N GLU A 290 26.85 10.46 -5.65
CA GLU A 290 25.88 10.19 -6.73
C GLU A 290 24.69 11.16 -6.65
N VAL A 291 24.12 11.36 -5.46
CA VAL A 291 23.03 12.33 -5.23
C VAL A 291 23.48 13.77 -5.54
N LEU A 292 24.76 14.11 -5.32
CA LEU A 292 25.32 15.42 -5.68
C LEU A 292 25.58 15.58 -7.19
N GLU A 293 25.85 14.49 -7.92
CA GLU A 293 25.98 14.51 -9.38
C GLU A 293 24.62 14.53 -10.09
N GLU A 294 23.60 13.87 -9.54
CA GLU A 294 22.22 13.92 -10.03
C GLU A 294 21.57 15.31 -9.91
N LYS A 295 22.01 16.15 -8.98
CA LYS A 295 21.54 17.56 -8.83
C LYS A 295 21.77 18.45 -10.06
N LYS A 296 22.54 18.01 -11.06
CA LYS A 296 22.74 18.76 -12.32
C LYS A 296 21.69 18.46 -13.40
N ASN A 297 20.90 17.40 -13.26
CA ASN A 297 19.79 17.05 -14.16
C ASN A 297 18.48 17.06 -13.37
N PRO A 298 17.34 17.51 -13.94
CA PRO A 298 16.06 17.48 -13.22
C PRO A 298 15.73 16.03 -12.82
N PRO A 299 15.18 15.79 -11.61
CA PRO A 299 14.91 14.45 -11.13
C PRO A 299 13.91 13.75 -12.07
N HIS A 300 14.30 12.62 -12.62
CA HIS A 300 13.40 11.75 -13.38
C HIS A 300 12.35 11.18 -12.41
N LEU A 301 11.07 11.53 -12.56
CA LEU A 301 10.01 10.90 -11.76
C LEU A 301 9.99 9.37 -11.99
N PRO A 302 9.74 8.57 -10.94
CA PRO A 302 9.35 7.17 -11.12
C PRO A 302 8.15 7.05 -12.06
N LEU A 303 8.17 6.05 -12.94
CA LEU A 303 7.14 5.87 -13.98
C LEU A 303 5.72 5.67 -13.41
N GLU A 304 5.63 5.05 -12.23
CA GLU A 304 4.38 4.85 -11.49
C GLU A 304 3.72 6.17 -11.08
N ASP A 305 4.52 7.14 -10.62
CA ASP A 305 4.03 8.48 -10.28
C ASP A 305 3.54 9.23 -11.52
N VAL A 306 4.25 9.08 -12.64
CA VAL A 306 3.84 9.67 -13.92
C VAL A 306 2.51 9.09 -14.39
N LEU A 307 2.30 7.78 -14.22
CA LEU A 307 1.02 7.14 -14.54
C LEU A 307 -0.11 7.66 -13.63
N HIS A 308 0.14 7.78 -12.33
CA HIS A 308 -0.85 8.33 -11.41
C HIS A 308 -1.28 9.76 -11.79
N ILE A 309 -0.31 10.61 -12.16
CA ILE A 309 -0.59 11.97 -12.64
C ILE A 309 -1.37 11.95 -13.97
N TRP A 310 -1.04 11.00 -14.86
CA TRP A 310 -1.75 10.80 -16.12
C TRP A 310 -3.24 10.46 -15.89
N GLU A 311 -3.55 9.61 -14.91
CA GLU A 311 -4.93 9.24 -14.56
C GLU A 311 -5.70 10.40 -13.94
N MET A 312 -5.07 11.10 -12.98
CA MET A 312 -5.63 12.30 -12.35
C MET A 312 -5.88 13.43 -13.36
N SER A 313 -5.27 13.35 -14.54
CA SER A 313 -5.53 14.29 -15.63
C SER A 313 -6.90 14.09 -16.29
N GLY A 314 -7.67 13.06 -15.90
CA GLY A 314 -9.01 12.76 -16.41
C GLY A 314 -8.99 11.80 -17.60
N SER A 315 -7.95 10.97 -17.71
CA SER A 315 -7.79 9.92 -18.72
C SER A 315 -7.99 8.57 -18.05
N SER A 316 -8.91 7.75 -18.55
CA SER A 316 -8.99 6.33 -18.19
C SER A 316 -8.72 5.47 -19.42
N VAL A 317 -8.08 4.32 -19.20
CA VAL A 317 -7.75 3.35 -20.27
C VAL A 317 -9.02 2.97 -21.05
N GLU A 318 -10.08 2.63 -20.34
CA GLU A 318 -11.38 2.26 -20.93
C GLU A 318 -11.98 3.38 -21.79
N THR A 319 -11.96 4.63 -21.33
CA THR A 319 -12.46 5.77 -22.14
C THR A 319 -11.65 5.97 -23.42
N ILE A 320 -10.35 5.71 -23.37
CA ILE A 320 -9.45 5.83 -24.52
C ILE A 320 -9.73 4.72 -25.51
N LEU A 321 -9.83 3.47 -25.04
CA LEU A 321 -10.11 2.32 -25.90
C LEU A 321 -11.48 2.43 -26.58
N LEU A 322 -12.50 2.94 -25.88
CA LEU A 322 -13.81 3.26 -26.47
C LEU A 322 -13.68 4.29 -27.61
N LYS A 323 -12.92 5.36 -27.38
CA LYS A 323 -12.71 6.42 -28.39
C LYS A 323 -11.90 5.95 -29.59
N MET A 324 -10.98 5.02 -29.38
CA MET A 324 -10.20 4.39 -30.45
C MET A 324 -11.03 3.34 -31.21
N GLY A 325 -12.24 3.00 -30.75
CA GLY A 325 -13.08 1.98 -31.36
C GLY A 325 -12.57 0.55 -31.15
N VAL A 326 -11.64 0.34 -30.21
CA VAL A 326 -11.09 -0.98 -29.87
C VAL A 326 -12.11 -1.80 -29.09
N ILE A 327 -12.86 -1.13 -28.21
CA ILE A 327 -13.97 -1.71 -27.46
C ILE A 327 -15.27 -0.99 -27.82
N SER A 328 -16.38 -1.72 -27.85
CA SER A 328 -17.71 -1.18 -28.17
C SER A 328 -18.63 -1.23 -26.95
N ASP A 329 -19.35 -0.14 -26.70
CA ASP A 329 -20.42 -0.07 -25.69
C ASP A 329 -21.69 -0.72 -26.24
N VAL A 330 -21.73 -2.05 -26.24
CA VAL A 330 -22.95 -2.80 -26.55
C VAL A 330 -23.41 -3.45 -25.26
N ALA A 331 -24.51 -2.93 -24.70
CA ALA A 331 -25.17 -3.58 -23.57
C ALA A 331 -25.47 -5.04 -23.94
N PRO A 332 -25.16 -6.02 -23.06
CA PRO A 332 -25.46 -7.42 -23.33
C PRO A 332 -26.98 -7.61 -23.31
N ILE A 333 -27.63 -7.38 -24.46
CA ILE A 333 -29.03 -7.75 -24.65
C ILE A 333 -29.07 -9.27 -24.64
N ILE A 334 -29.82 -9.81 -23.68
CA ILE A 334 -30.14 -11.23 -23.49
C ILE A 334 -30.44 -11.86 -24.86
N THR A 335 -29.47 -12.56 -25.44
CA THR A 335 -29.65 -13.32 -26.67
C THR A 335 -30.34 -14.63 -26.33
N LEU A 336 -31.56 -14.79 -26.86
CA LEU A 336 -32.30 -16.05 -26.86
C LEU A 336 -31.48 -17.16 -27.53
N PRO A 337 -31.66 -18.44 -27.13
CA PRO A 337 -30.81 -19.54 -27.63
C PRO A 337 -31.02 -19.77 -29.14
N PRO A 338 -29.95 -20.12 -29.88
CA PRO A 338 -29.99 -20.20 -31.33
C PRO A 338 -30.59 -21.53 -31.77
N GLN A 339 -31.92 -21.59 -31.84
CA GLN A 339 -32.61 -22.60 -32.64
C GLN A 339 -33.65 -21.88 -33.50
N LEU A 340 -33.54 -22.07 -34.82
CA LEU A 340 -34.37 -21.52 -35.91
C LEU A 340 -33.88 -20.23 -36.56
N SER A 341 -32.97 -20.32 -37.54
CA SER A 341 -33.41 -20.22 -38.95
C SER A 341 -32.24 -20.51 -39.90
N LYS A 342 -32.40 -21.56 -40.71
CA LYS A 342 -31.65 -21.73 -41.95
C LYS A 342 -32.39 -20.89 -43.00
N SER A 343 -31.88 -19.69 -43.31
CA SER A 343 -32.06 -18.96 -44.57
C SER A 343 -32.28 -17.45 -44.36
N SER A 344 -31.21 -16.69 -44.19
CA SER A 344 -31.04 -15.33 -44.71
C SER A 344 -29.73 -14.77 -44.16
N ARG A 345 -28.90 -14.21 -45.04
CA ARG A 345 -27.68 -13.42 -44.77
C ARG A 345 -27.50 -13.07 -43.27
N GLY A 346 -26.64 -13.83 -42.61
CA GLY A 346 -26.44 -13.78 -41.16
C GLY A 346 -25.93 -12.43 -40.70
N TYR A 347 -26.81 -11.67 -40.04
CA TYR A 347 -26.42 -10.73 -39.00
C TYR A 347 -26.25 -11.52 -37.70
N ASN A 348 -25.18 -12.32 -37.63
CA ASN A 348 -24.62 -12.84 -36.40
C ASN A 348 -23.14 -12.46 -36.41
N SER A 349 -22.84 -11.19 -36.12
CA SER A 349 -21.55 -10.85 -35.56
C SER A 349 -21.74 -10.84 -34.05
N GLU A 350 -21.69 -12.04 -33.47
CA GLU A 350 -21.11 -12.21 -32.13
C GLU A 350 -19.83 -11.38 -32.07
N ILE A 351 -19.51 -10.80 -30.92
CA ILE A 351 -18.38 -9.91 -30.72
C ILE A 351 -17.07 -10.65 -31.07
N THR A 352 -16.71 -10.66 -32.35
CA THR A 352 -15.42 -11.05 -32.90
C THR A 352 -14.67 -9.76 -33.19
N GLY A 353 -14.33 -9.03 -32.13
CA GLY A 353 -13.11 -8.23 -32.23
C GLY A 353 -11.99 -9.25 -32.28
N ASP A 354 -11.32 -9.40 -33.43
CA ASP A 354 -10.02 -10.05 -33.50
C ASP A 354 -9.07 -9.23 -32.61
N PHE A 355 -9.01 -9.57 -31.31
CA PHE A 355 -8.11 -8.91 -30.39
C PHE A 355 -6.71 -9.46 -30.66
N ASP A 356 -5.92 -8.63 -31.34
CA ASP A 356 -4.50 -8.81 -31.52
C ASP A 356 -3.82 -8.63 -30.15
N SER A 357 -2.87 -9.50 -29.78
CA SER A 357 -2.12 -9.39 -28.51
C SER A 357 -1.17 -8.18 -28.48
N SER A 358 -1.17 -7.38 -29.54
CA SER A 358 -0.40 -6.13 -29.67
C SER A 358 -0.75 -5.10 -28.58
N ILE A 359 0.28 -4.41 -28.10
CA ILE A 359 0.14 -3.33 -27.14
C ILE A 359 -0.47 -2.08 -27.80
N ILE A 360 -1.46 -1.48 -27.14
CA ILE A 360 -2.14 -0.27 -27.62
C ILE A 360 -1.55 0.95 -26.93
N SER A 361 -0.99 1.87 -27.71
CA SER A 361 -0.39 3.11 -27.20
C SER A 361 -1.43 4.03 -26.55
N LEU A 362 -1.16 4.51 -25.33
CA LEU A 362 -2.01 5.44 -24.61
C LEU A 362 -1.56 6.89 -24.83
N PRO A 363 -2.46 7.80 -25.26
CA PRO A 363 -2.10 9.18 -25.58
C PRO A 363 -1.70 10.02 -24.34
N ASN A 364 -0.60 10.77 -24.48
CA ASN A 364 -0.06 11.68 -23.45
C ASN A 364 -0.38 13.17 -23.69
N SER A 365 -1.18 13.51 -24.71
CA SER A 365 -1.43 14.89 -25.14
C SER A 365 -2.04 15.78 -24.04
N ARG A 366 -2.97 15.24 -23.25
CA ARG A 366 -3.60 15.95 -22.11
C ARG A 366 -2.62 16.23 -20.98
N LEU A 367 -1.77 15.26 -20.65
CA LEU A 367 -0.71 15.41 -19.67
C LEU A 367 0.26 16.52 -20.12
N LEU A 368 0.72 16.46 -21.37
CA LEU A 368 1.59 17.47 -21.98
C LEU A 368 0.97 18.87 -21.96
N SER A 369 -0.33 19.01 -22.27
CA SER A 369 -1.01 20.31 -22.21
C SER A 369 -1.14 20.87 -20.79
N LYS A 370 -1.36 20.02 -19.78
CA LYS A 370 -1.43 20.42 -18.37
C LYS A 370 -0.06 20.79 -17.81
N VAL A 371 0.99 20.09 -18.23
CA VAL A 371 2.38 20.38 -17.86
C VAL A 371 2.88 21.66 -18.54
N ALA A 372 2.58 21.87 -19.82
CA ALA A 372 2.96 23.07 -20.56
C ALA A 372 2.32 24.35 -20.00
N ASN A 373 1.07 24.28 -19.54
CA ASN A 373 0.38 25.42 -18.92
C ASN A 373 0.90 25.78 -17.52
N ARG A 374 1.76 24.96 -16.89
CA ARG A 374 2.31 25.20 -15.54
C ARG A 374 3.69 25.89 -15.52
N GLN A 375 4.30 26.15 -16.67
CA GLN A 375 5.59 26.89 -16.75
C GLN A 375 5.50 28.39 -16.39
N GLN A 376 4.36 28.89 -15.90
CA GLN A 376 4.17 30.25 -15.37
C GLN A 376 4.24 30.35 -13.83
N PHE A 377 4.90 29.42 -13.15
CA PHE A 377 5.32 29.63 -11.75
C PHE A 377 6.81 30.01 -11.74
N GLU A 378 7.09 31.32 -11.85
CA GLU A 378 8.45 31.86 -11.73
C GLU A 378 9.00 31.70 -10.31
N SER A 379 10.31 31.49 -10.23
CA SER A 379 11.12 31.23 -9.04
C SER A 379 11.03 32.28 -7.92
N GLU A 380 10.44 33.44 -8.15
CA GLU A 380 10.23 34.49 -7.13
C GLU A 380 9.07 34.17 -6.17
N SER A 381 8.08 33.38 -6.60
CA SER A 381 6.95 32.94 -5.75
C SER A 381 7.35 31.87 -4.72
N TRP A 382 8.51 31.24 -4.90
CA TRP A 382 9.11 30.27 -3.95
C TRP A 382 9.56 30.94 -2.65
N PHE A 383 10.13 32.14 -2.72
CA PHE A 383 10.60 32.86 -1.55
C PHE A 383 9.47 33.40 -0.68
N SER A 384 8.30 33.74 -1.27
CA SER A 384 7.13 34.13 -0.49
C SER A 384 6.51 32.93 0.23
N LEU A 385 6.41 31.76 -0.42
CA LEU A 385 5.91 30.52 0.18
C LEU A 385 6.74 30.08 1.38
N GLN A 386 8.08 30.16 1.31
CA GLN A 386 8.96 29.81 2.43
C GLN A 386 8.75 30.72 3.67
N SER A 387 8.33 31.98 3.45
CA SER A 387 7.94 32.90 4.52
C SER A 387 6.52 32.64 5.06
N ASP A 388 5.62 32.14 4.21
CA ASP A 388 4.26 31.73 4.59
C ASP A 388 4.26 30.41 5.38
N PHE A 389 5.15 29.45 5.05
CA PHE A 389 5.36 28.21 5.80
C PHE A 389 5.90 28.45 7.22
N LYS A 390 6.79 29.44 7.40
CA LYS A 390 7.28 29.84 8.72
C LYS A 390 6.26 30.62 9.56
N SER A 391 5.20 31.13 8.93
CA SER A 391 4.15 31.92 9.61
C SER A 391 2.84 31.15 9.81
N GLY A 392 2.80 29.85 9.50
CA GLY A 392 1.67 28.98 9.81
C GLY A 392 0.44 29.19 8.91
N LYS A 393 0.59 29.80 7.73
CA LYS A 393 -0.51 29.94 6.77
C LYS A 393 -0.52 28.74 5.81
N THR A 394 -1.65 28.04 5.72
CA THR A 394 -1.88 27.02 4.69
C THR A 394 -2.14 27.69 3.34
N PRO A 395 -1.35 27.41 2.29
CA PRO A 395 -1.62 27.97 0.97
C PRO A 395 -2.85 27.29 0.38
N THR A 396 -3.95 28.03 0.28
CA THR A 396 -5.14 27.58 -0.45
C THR A 396 -4.80 27.45 -1.93
N GLY A 397 -4.69 26.21 -2.44
CA GLY A 397 -4.54 25.96 -3.88
C GLY A 397 -3.44 24.97 -4.30
N ILE A 398 -2.76 24.30 -3.37
CA ILE A 398 -1.74 23.32 -3.75
C ILE A 398 -2.41 22.01 -4.18
N SER A 399 -2.44 21.78 -5.49
CA SER A 399 -2.73 20.49 -6.10
C SER A 399 -1.80 19.44 -5.49
N ASN A 400 -2.35 18.34 -4.96
CA ASN A 400 -1.68 17.18 -4.31
C ASN A 400 -0.35 16.72 -4.97
N THR A 401 -0.14 17.06 -6.24
CA THR A 401 1.04 16.77 -7.04
C THR A 401 2.29 17.60 -6.70
N ALA A 402 2.14 18.86 -6.27
CA ALA A 402 3.29 19.72 -5.93
C ALA A 402 3.87 19.35 -4.55
N THR A 403 2.98 18.94 -3.66
CA THR A 403 3.29 18.39 -2.34
C THR A 403 4.16 17.14 -2.42
N LEU A 404 3.84 16.26 -3.39
CA LEU A 404 4.59 15.04 -3.66
C LEU A 404 6.01 15.29 -4.17
N TYR A 405 6.17 16.35 -4.94
CA TYR A 405 7.44 16.73 -5.53
C TYR A 405 8.45 17.19 -4.47
N HIS A 406 7.97 17.87 -3.42
CA HIS A 406 8.77 18.20 -2.25
C HIS A 406 9.02 16.99 -1.32
N LEU A 407 8.13 15.99 -1.38
CA LEU A 407 8.17 14.76 -0.56
C LEU A 407 9.33 13.86 -0.99
N LEU A 408 9.51 13.72 -2.29
CA LEU A 408 10.58 12.94 -2.90
C LEU A 408 11.96 13.61 -2.78
N ASP A 409 12.01 14.95 -2.76
CA ASP A 409 13.26 15.72 -2.58
C ASP A 409 13.75 15.68 -1.11
N ALA A 410 12.83 15.61 -0.15
CA ALA A 410 13.15 15.49 1.29
C ALA A 410 13.58 14.06 1.69
N LEU A 411 13.03 13.02 1.06
CA LEU A 411 13.31 11.62 1.38
C LEU A 411 14.72 11.15 0.96
N GLY A 412 15.46 11.94 0.18
CA GLY A 412 16.86 11.69 -0.15
C GLY A 412 17.85 12.07 0.97
N VAL A 413 17.46 12.89 1.94
CA VAL A 413 18.32 13.35 3.06
C VAL A 413 17.45 13.74 4.27
N GLY A 414 16.97 12.77 5.05
CA GLY A 414 16.22 13.08 6.27
C GLY A 414 16.28 11.94 7.28
N THR A 415 16.52 12.27 8.55
CA THR A 415 16.30 11.34 9.66
C THR A 415 14.81 11.02 9.78
N GLY A 416 14.41 9.91 10.41
CA GLY A 416 12.98 9.52 10.55
C GLY A 416 12.08 10.61 11.16
N LYS A 417 12.66 11.64 11.79
CA LYS A 417 11.96 12.82 12.29
C LYS A 417 11.50 13.78 11.18
N ASP A 418 12.31 13.97 10.14
CA ASP A 418 12.03 14.91 9.03
C ASP A 418 10.89 14.40 8.14
N VAL A 419 10.75 13.07 8.04
CA VAL A 419 9.64 12.40 7.33
C VAL A 419 8.33 12.52 8.11
N VAL A 420 8.37 12.38 9.43
CA VAL A 420 7.19 12.51 10.31
C VAL A 420 6.66 13.94 10.29
N GLU A 421 7.53 14.95 10.47
CA GLU A 421 7.14 16.38 10.50
C GLU A 421 6.46 16.83 9.19
N PHE A 422 6.80 16.18 8.08
CA PHE A 422 6.25 16.54 6.78
C PHE A 422 5.01 15.71 6.38
N LEU A 423 4.89 14.47 6.87
CA LEU A 423 3.65 13.67 6.76
C LEU A 423 2.56 14.15 7.74
N GLU A 424 2.91 14.89 8.80
CA GLU A 424 1.93 15.56 9.68
C GLU A 424 0.98 16.50 8.91
N HIS A 425 1.38 16.98 7.73
CA HIS A 425 0.59 17.88 6.90
C HIS A 425 0.06 17.26 5.60
N HIS A 426 0.40 16.01 5.28
CA HIS A 426 0.14 15.41 3.96
C HIS A 426 -0.21 13.91 4.03
N SER A 427 -1.17 13.47 3.22
CA SER A 427 -1.60 12.06 3.17
C SER A 427 -0.58 11.15 2.48
N VAL A 428 -0.42 9.92 2.97
CA VAL A 428 0.41 8.89 2.33
C VAL A 428 -0.29 8.39 1.06
N LEU A 429 0.42 8.38 -0.07
CA LEU A 429 -0.11 7.81 -1.31
C LEU A 429 -0.23 6.29 -1.22
N SER A 430 -1.27 5.74 -1.87
CA SER A 430 -1.58 4.30 -1.83
C SER A 430 -0.39 3.40 -2.21
N HIS A 431 0.35 3.72 -3.28
CA HIS A 431 1.46 2.91 -3.76
C HIS A 431 2.73 3.03 -2.90
N GLN A 432 2.84 4.06 -2.04
CA GLN A 432 3.98 4.29 -1.16
C GLN A 432 3.78 3.68 0.24
N ARG A 433 2.54 3.28 0.59
CA ARG A 433 2.20 2.77 1.92
C ARG A 433 3.06 1.60 2.34
N SER A 434 3.43 0.71 1.42
CA SER A 434 4.30 -0.43 1.72
C SER A 434 5.62 0.02 2.35
N THR A 435 6.33 0.92 1.68
CA THR A 435 7.61 1.47 2.13
C THR A 435 7.47 2.31 3.39
N VAL A 436 6.43 3.15 3.45
CA VAL A 436 6.20 4.06 4.59
C VAL A 436 5.83 3.28 5.85
N TRP A 437 4.88 2.35 5.77
CA TRP A 437 4.45 1.55 6.93
C TRP A 437 5.55 0.63 7.43
N ARG A 438 6.31 0.01 6.52
CA ARG A 438 7.51 -0.75 6.88
C ARG A 438 8.50 0.09 7.70
N SER A 439 8.66 1.36 7.34
CA SER A 439 9.54 2.31 8.03
C SER A 439 8.98 2.75 9.38
N PHE A 440 7.68 3.08 9.46
CA PHE A 440 7.02 3.42 10.72
C PHE A 440 7.03 2.27 11.73
N LEU A 441 6.92 1.03 11.24
CA LEU A 441 6.98 -0.17 12.05
C LEU A 441 8.42 -0.68 12.27
N GLY A 442 9.44 0.03 11.78
CA GLY A 442 10.85 -0.30 12.04
C GLY A 442 11.24 -1.74 11.66
N ILE A 443 10.70 -2.27 10.57
CA ILE A 443 10.91 -3.68 10.19
C ILE A 443 12.37 -3.94 9.81
N SER A 444 13.05 -4.72 10.65
CA SER A 444 14.43 -5.15 10.45
C SER A 444 14.53 -6.48 9.70
N GLU A 445 15.73 -6.80 9.20
CA GLU A 445 16.00 -8.11 8.58
C GLU A 445 15.80 -9.26 9.57
N THR A 446 16.12 -9.05 10.85
CA THR A 446 15.97 -10.07 11.90
C THR A 446 14.53 -10.55 12.05
N SER A 447 13.54 -9.63 11.98
CA SER A 447 12.12 -9.98 12.03
C SER A 447 11.71 -10.85 10.84
N ARG A 448 12.27 -10.57 9.65
CA ARG A 448 11.99 -11.34 8.43
C ARG A 448 12.62 -12.74 8.46
N THR A 449 13.81 -12.89 9.03
CA THR A 449 14.49 -14.19 9.14
C THR A 449 13.71 -15.20 9.97
N VAL A 450 13.09 -14.77 11.08
CA VAL A 450 12.23 -15.65 11.90
C VAL A 450 11.05 -16.17 11.07
N ILE A 451 10.42 -15.28 10.32
CA ILE A 451 9.26 -15.59 9.46
C ILE A 451 9.62 -16.59 8.35
N ARG A 452 10.79 -16.46 7.72
CA ARG A 452 11.26 -17.39 6.67
C ARG A 452 11.37 -18.84 7.14
N GLY A 453 11.61 -19.05 8.43
CA GLY A 453 11.75 -20.38 9.02
C GLY A 453 10.42 -21.07 9.36
N LEU A 454 9.28 -20.39 9.17
CA LEU A 454 7.96 -20.91 9.57
C LEU A 454 7.36 -21.83 8.50
N ASP A 455 6.82 -22.97 8.92
CA ASP A 455 6.02 -23.85 8.06
C ASP A 455 4.55 -23.36 8.01
N LEU A 456 4.29 -22.46 7.07
CA LEU A 456 2.97 -21.85 6.85
C LEU A 456 1.93 -22.84 6.28
N MET A 457 2.36 -24.01 5.82
CA MET A 457 1.51 -25.01 5.16
C MET A 457 1.02 -26.08 6.13
N SER A 458 1.67 -26.23 7.28
CA SER A 458 1.26 -27.18 8.32
C SER A 458 -0.21 -26.97 8.76
N PRO A 459 -1.00 -28.04 8.98
CA PRO A 459 -2.35 -27.91 9.50
C PRO A 459 -2.37 -27.20 10.87
N HIS A 460 -3.30 -26.28 11.06
CA HIS A 460 -3.44 -25.49 12.28
C HIS A 460 -4.89 -25.53 12.79
N GLU A 461 -5.09 -25.39 14.10
CA GLU A 461 -6.42 -25.45 14.72
C GLU A 461 -7.40 -24.38 14.20
N SER A 462 -6.87 -23.24 13.75
CA SER A 462 -7.65 -22.13 13.19
C SER A 462 -8.11 -22.36 11.74
N ASP A 463 -7.63 -23.40 11.04
CA ASP A 463 -7.91 -23.61 9.61
C ASP A 463 -9.42 -23.68 9.32
N ARG A 464 -10.18 -24.38 10.17
CA ARG A 464 -11.65 -24.49 10.02
C ARG A 464 -12.36 -23.14 10.10
N GLN A 465 -11.90 -22.26 10.99
CA GLN A 465 -12.50 -20.92 11.14
C GLN A 465 -12.07 -20.02 9.98
N LEU A 466 -10.80 -20.11 9.55
CA LEU A 466 -10.28 -19.37 8.39
C LEU A 466 -11.01 -19.74 7.09
N ASP A 467 -11.42 -21.01 6.92
CA ASP A 467 -12.22 -21.45 5.76
C ASP A 467 -13.59 -20.78 5.67
N VAL A 468 -14.13 -20.33 6.80
CA VAL A 468 -15.40 -19.60 6.87
C VAL A 468 -15.19 -18.09 6.76
N ASP A 469 -14.11 -17.58 7.34
CA ASP A 469 -13.90 -16.14 7.53
C ASP A 469 -13.22 -15.47 6.33
N LEU A 470 -12.24 -16.11 5.70
CA LEU A 470 -11.52 -15.53 4.57
C LEU A 470 -12.41 -15.25 3.35
N PRO A 471 -13.37 -16.11 2.96
CA PRO A 471 -14.25 -15.81 1.83
C PRO A 471 -15.22 -14.65 2.07
N ARG A 472 -15.51 -14.29 3.33
CA ARG A 472 -16.38 -13.17 3.71
C ARG A 472 -15.61 -11.89 4.03
N CYS A 473 -14.29 -11.98 4.20
CA CYS A 473 -13.43 -10.85 4.52
C CYS A 473 -13.39 -9.84 3.36
N HIS A 474 -13.86 -8.62 3.60
CA HIS A 474 -13.83 -7.50 2.65
C HIS A 474 -14.30 -7.86 1.22
N GLN A 475 -15.41 -8.60 1.07
CA GLN A 475 -15.94 -9.05 -0.22
C GLN A 475 -16.21 -7.93 -1.26
N TYR A 476 -16.33 -6.69 -0.81
CA TYR A 476 -16.46 -5.52 -1.68
C TYR A 476 -15.14 -5.14 -2.38
N ASP A 477 -13.99 -5.55 -1.83
CA ASP A 477 -12.68 -5.31 -2.41
C ASP A 477 -12.32 -6.40 -3.43
N ARG A 478 -11.84 -5.98 -4.60
CA ARG A 478 -11.60 -6.91 -5.73
C ARG A 478 -10.49 -7.89 -5.43
N ASN A 479 -9.38 -7.44 -4.84
CA ASN A 479 -8.21 -8.27 -4.55
C ASN A 479 -8.55 -9.32 -3.49
N MET A 480 -9.30 -8.91 -2.45
CA MET A 480 -9.72 -9.77 -1.34
C MET A 480 -10.63 -10.93 -1.75
N THR A 481 -11.31 -10.83 -2.90
CA THR A 481 -12.12 -11.93 -3.46
C THR A 481 -11.33 -12.95 -4.27
N THR A 482 -10.03 -12.73 -4.49
CA THR A 482 -9.20 -13.64 -5.31
C THR A 482 -8.65 -14.80 -4.46
N PRO A 483 -8.66 -16.05 -4.93
CA PRO A 483 -8.16 -17.20 -4.16
C PRO A 483 -6.69 -17.08 -3.77
N HIS A 484 -5.86 -16.51 -4.66
CA HIS A 484 -4.45 -16.25 -4.37
C HIS A 484 -4.25 -15.31 -3.18
N VAL A 485 -5.00 -14.20 -3.12
CA VAL A 485 -4.93 -13.26 -1.99
C VAL A 485 -5.51 -13.89 -0.73
N GLN A 486 -6.58 -14.68 -0.82
CA GLN A 486 -7.13 -15.40 0.34
C GLN A 486 -6.15 -16.43 0.91
N ASP A 487 -5.43 -17.17 0.06
CA ASP A 487 -4.38 -18.10 0.48
C ASP A 487 -3.19 -17.37 1.10
N SER A 488 -2.77 -16.23 0.52
CA SER A 488 -1.74 -15.37 1.12
C SER A 488 -2.17 -14.81 2.47
N LEU A 489 -3.43 -14.40 2.62
CA LEU A 489 -3.97 -13.92 3.89
C LEU A 489 -4.00 -15.04 4.95
N ARG A 490 -4.38 -16.25 4.54
CA ARG A 490 -4.28 -17.45 5.38
C ARG A 490 -2.86 -17.65 5.87
N LYS A 491 -1.87 -17.59 4.98
CA LYS A 491 -0.44 -17.76 5.31
C LYS A 491 0.06 -16.68 6.27
N ILE A 492 -0.36 -15.42 6.11
CA ILE A 492 -0.04 -14.35 7.07
C ILE A 492 -0.61 -14.69 8.45
N ILE A 493 -1.91 -14.99 8.55
CA ILE A 493 -2.55 -15.23 9.85
C ILE A 493 -1.97 -16.48 10.53
N LYS A 494 -1.79 -17.58 9.78
CA LYS A 494 -1.15 -18.80 10.31
C LYS A 494 0.29 -18.55 10.73
N GLY A 495 1.06 -17.87 9.89
CA GLY A 495 2.44 -17.50 10.20
C GLY A 495 2.54 -16.71 11.49
N TRP A 496 1.63 -15.77 11.70
CA TRP A 496 1.57 -14.96 12.92
C TRP A 496 1.28 -15.81 14.17
N LEU A 497 0.35 -16.77 14.09
CA LEU A 497 0.04 -17.70 15.18
C LEU A 497 1.20 -18.68 15.47
N LEU A 498 2.04 -18.97 14.47
CA LEU A 498 3.17 -19.89 14.57
C LEU A 498 4.49 -19.23 15.01
N ILE A 499 4.52 -17.91 15.23
CA ILE A 499 5.72 -17.23 15.71
C ILE A 499 6.15 -17.83 17.07
N PRO A 500 7.42 -18.24 17.25
CA PRO A 500 7.87 -18.83 18.51
C PRO A 500 7.63 -17.92 19.72
N GLY A 501 7.00 -18.46 20.77
CA GLY A 501 6.66 -17.70 21.98
C GLY A 501 5.40 -16.83 21.86
N CYS A 502 4.67 -16.94 20.74
CA CYS A 502 3.37 -16.32 20.57
C CYS A 502 2.28 -17.10 21.33
N GLU A 503 1.47 -16.40 22.13
CA GLU A 503 0.32 -16.96 22.86
C GLU A 503 -1.03 -16.53 22.23
N HIS A 504 -0.99 -15.98 21.02
CA HIS A 504 -2.19 -15.51 20.34
C HIS A 504 -3.05 -16.68 19.83
N VAL A 505 -4.36 -16.50 19.85
CA VAL A 505 -5.34 -17.36 19.22
C VAL A 505 -6.13 -16.59 18.17
N TYR A 506 -6.67 -17.29 17.19
CA TYR A 506 -7.47 -16.66 16.15
C TYR A 506 -8.82 -16.18 16.71
N TRP A 507 -9.05 -14.87 16.66
CA TRP A 507 -10.36 -14.25 16.90
C TRP A 507 -10.95 -13.70 15.61
N GLN A 508 -12.27 -13.80 15.45
CA GLN A 508 -12.99 -13.20 14.32
C GLN A 508 -12.69 -11.70 14.22
N GLY A 509 -12.36 -11.22 13.02
CA GLY A 509 -11.92 -9.85 12.75
C GLY A 509 -10.40 -9.71 12.64
N CYS A 510 -9.62 -10.72 13.03
CA CYS A 510 -8.17 -10.79 12.78
C CYS A 510 -7.84 -10.82 11.28
N ASP A 511 -8.71 -11.42 10.47
CA ASP A 511 -8.65 -11.39 9.01
C ASP A 511 -8.77 -9.96 8.46
N SER A 512 -9.72 -9.18 8.98
CA SER A 512 -9.84 -7.76 8.63
C SER A 512 -8.61 -6.96 9.07
N LEU A 513 -8.03 -7.28 10.24
CA LEU A 513 -6.82 -6.63 10.74
C LEU A 513 -5.58 -6.94 9.88
N ALA A 514 -5.43 -8.16 9.37
CA ALA A 514 -4.29 -8.56 8.54
C ALA A 514 -4.38 -8.03 7.09
N SER A 515 -5.60 -7.79 6.60
CA SER A 515 -5.87 -7.43 5.19
C SER A 515 -5.11 -6.20 4.68
N PRO A 516 -5.02 -5.06 5.41
CA PRO A 516 -4.30 -3.89 4.91
C PRO A 516 -2.80 -4.12 4.71
N PHE A 517 -2.18 -4.96 5.53
CA PHE A 517 -0.75 -5.30 5.38
C PHE A 517 -0.51 -6.19 4.16
N LEU A 518 -1.39 -7.17 3.91
CA LEU A 518 -1.34 -7.97 2.70
C LEU A 518 -1.54 -7.10 1.44
N LEU A 519 -2.56 -6.25 1.43
CA LEU A 519 -2.90 -5.45 0.26
C LEU A 519 -1.84 -4.39 -0.09
N THR A 520 -1.11 -3.91 0.91
CA THR A 520 0.04 -3.02 0.69
C THR A 520 1.29 -3.80 0.27
N HIS A 521 1.40 -5.09 0.59
CA HIS A 521 2.58 -5.93 0.35
C HIS A 521 2.22 -7.24 -0.37
N LEU A 522 1.42 -7.16 -1.44
CA LEU A 522 0.87 -8.35 -2.13
C LEU A 522 1.95 -9.33 -2.61
N ASP A 523 3.16 -8.83 -2.80
CA ASP A 523 4.29 -9.57 -3.34
C ASP A 523 5.39 -9.90 -2.32
N ASP A 524 5.29 -9.36 -1.12
CA ASP A 524 6.27 -9.55 -0.05
C ASP A 524 5.54 -9.99 1.21
N LEU A 525 5.11 -11.25 1.19
CA LEU A 525 4.38 -11.89 2.28
C LEU A 525 5.17 -11.86 3.59
N GLU A 526 6.50 -11.94 3.52
CA GLU A 526 7.38 -11.88 4.68
C GLU A 526 7.32 -10.51 5.36
N THR A 527 7.44 -9.44 4.58
CA THR A 527 7.31 -8.08 5.10
C THR A 527 5.87 -7.80 5.55
N ALA A 528 4.86 -8.30 4.83
CA ALA A 528 3.46 -8.19 5.22
C ALA A 528 3.22 -8.80 6.61
N LEU A 529 3.72 -10.02 6.84
CA LEU A 529 3.63 -10.72 8.10
C LEU A 529 4.42 -10.01 9.21
N ALA A 530 5.64 -9.54 8.91
CA ALA A 530 6.44 -8.79 9.88
C ALA A 530 5.76 -7.48 10.31
N CYS A 531 5.18 -6.74 9.36
CA CYS A 531 4.38 -5.55 9.64
C CYS A 531 3.17 -5.89 10.52
N PHE A 532 2.43 -6.95 10.18
CA PHE A 532 1.26 -7.39 10.95
C PHE A 532 1.63 -7.79 12.40
N ASP A 533 2.69 -8.55 12.58
CA ASP A 533 3.19 -8.95 13.91
C ASP A 533 3.62 -7.73 14.75
N VAL A 534 4.43 -6.83 14.20
CA VAL A 534 4.86 -5.64 14.93
C VAL A 534 3.68 -4.71 15.25
N PHE A 535 2.74 -4.55 14.31
CA PHE A 535 1.54 -3.74 14.53
C PHE A 535 0.65 -4.32 15.63
N THR A 536 0.37 -5.62 15.60
CA THR A 536 -0.44 -6.29 16.64
C THR A 536 0.22 -6.18 18.01
N ARG A 537 1.53 -6.38 18.12
CA ARG A 537 2.26 -6.23 19.38
C ARG A 537 2.27 -4.79 19.92
N ARG A 538 2.14 -3.77 19.07
CA ARG A 538 2.10 -2.35 19.48
C ARG A 538 0.70 -1.86 19.80
N TYR A 539 -0.24 -2.04 18.88
CA TYR A 539 -1.57 -1.42 18.93
C TYR A 539 -2.65 -2.36 19.47
N CYS A 540 -2.46 -3.67 19.34
CA CYS A 540 -3.40 -4.70 19.78
C CYS A 540 -2.80 -5.62 20.85
N HIS A 541 -1.90 -5.08 21.68
CA HIS A 541 -1.13 -5.85 22.65
C HIS A 541 -2.04 -6.68 23.58
N ASN A 542 -1.80 -7.99 23.64
CA ASN A 542 -2.55 -8.97 24.43
C ASN A 542 -4.07 -9.06 24.15
N LEU A 543 -4.57 -8.40 23.09
CA LEU A 543 -5.99 -8.46 22.73
C LEU A 543 -6.39 -9.78 22.06
N PHE A 544 -5.42 -10.53 21.53
CA PHE A 544 -5.66 -11.82 20.86
C PHE A 544 -5.26 -13.03 21.70
N LEU A 545 -5.11 -12.87 23.03
CA LEU A 545 -4.94 -14.01 23.93
C LEU A 545 -6.25 -14.81 24.03
N GLN A 546 -6.16 -16.04 24.54
CA GLN A 546 -7.34 -16.87 24.82
C GLN A 546 -8.26 -16.20 25.87
N ASP A 547 -7.68 -15.57 26.89
CA ASP A 547 -8.38 -14.67 27.80
C ASP A 547 -7.80 -13.26 27.71
N ASN A 548 -8.53 -12.38 27.02
CA ASN A 548 -8.20 -10.96 26.86
C ASN A 548 -9.09 -10.05 27.74
N SER A 549 -9.91 -10.63 28.63
CA SER A 549 -11.01 -9.93 29.30
C SER A 549 -10.53 -8.74 30.13
N SER A 550 -9.39 -8.88 30.82
CA SER A 550 -8.79 -7.80 31.61
C SER A 550 -8.27 -6.66 30.72
N VAL A 551 -7.66 -7.01 29.59
CA VAL A 551 -7.08 -6.06 28.63
C VAL A 551 -8.17 -5.23 27.98
N ILE A 552 -9.22 -5.86 27.45
CA ILE A 552 -10.31 -5.15 26.78
C ILE A 552 -11.12 -4.29 27.76
N LYS A 553 -11.40 -4.78 28.98
CA LYS A 553 -12.08 -4.00 30.02
C LYS A 553 -11.29 -2.76 30.41
N GLU A 554 -9.97 -2.89 30.57
CA GLU A 554 -9.10 -1.75 30.84
C GLU A 554 -9.13 -0.73 29.70
N TYR A 555 -9.04 -1.20 28.46
CA TYR A 555 -9.10 -0.36 27.27
C TYR A 555 -10.40 0.46 27.22
N LEU A 556 -11.54 -0.21 27.41
CA LEU A 556 -12.87 0.40 27.40
C LEU A 556 -13.08 1.36 28.57
N ALA A 557 -12.59 1.01 29.77
CA ALA A 557 -12.62 1.90 30.93
C ALA A 557 -11.84 3.19 30.66
N THR A 558 -10.62 3.08 30.14
CA THR A 558 -9.80 4.24 29.80
C THR A 558 -10.46 5.10 28.72
N PHE A 559 -11.08 4.49 27.71
CA PHE A 559 -11.88 5.20 26.71
C PHE A 559 -13.05 5.97 27.34
N TYR A 560 -13.77 5.36 28.27
CA TYR A 560 -14.93 5.99 28.93
C TYR A 560 -14.53 7.14 29.87
N LEU A 561 -13.40 7.00 30.57
CA LEU A 561 -12.82 8.09 31.37
C LEU A 561 -12.41 9.27 30.48
N LEU A 562 -11.84 9.01 29.30
CA LEU A 562 -11.54 10.07 28.34
C LEU A 562 -12.81 10.75 27.80
N LEU A 563 -13.90 10.00 27.63
CA LEU A 563 -15.20 10.59 27.29
C LEU A 563 -15.70 11.51 28.40
N ALA A 564 -15.58 11.11 29.67
CA ALA A 564 -15.90 11.97 30.81
C ALA A 564 -15.05 13.26 30.85
N TYR A 565 -13.79 13.19 30.40
CA TYR A 565 -12.89 14.32 30.31
C TYR A 565 -13.28 15.30 29.20
N VAL A 566 -13.56 14.79 28.00
CA VAL A 566 -13.76 15.59 26.79
C VAL A 566 -15.22 16.03 26.62
N ASP A 567 -16.17 15.13 26.85
CA ASP A 567 -17.61 15.36 26.72
C ASP A 567 -18.37 14.75 27.91
N PRO A 568 -18.30 15.40 29.09
CA PRO A 568 -18.96 14.91 30.30
C PRO A 568 -20.49 14.85 30.14
N ALA A 569 -21.08 15.69 29.28
CA ALA A 569 -22.53 15.65 29.06
C ALA A 569 -22.95 14.34 28.38
N LEU A 570 -22.23 13.94 27.33
CA LEU A 570 -22.45 12.66 26.65
C LEU A 570 -22.13 11.46 27.54
N HIS A 571 -21.00 11.51 28.27
CA HIS A 571 -20.66 10.46 29.25
C HIS A 571 -21.78 10.28 30.28
N ASN A 572 -22.29 11.37 30.87
CA ASN A 572 -23.36 11.29 31.86
C ASN A 572 -24.65 10.73 31.26
N HIS A 573 -24.97 11.10 30.02
CA HIS A 573 -26.11 10.53 29.32
C HIS A 573 -25.98 9.01 29.21
N PHE A 574 -24.83 8.51 28.76
CA PHE A 574 -24.54 7.07 28.66
C PHE A 574 -24.61 6.38 30.03
N LYS A 575 -24.04 6.99 31.07
CA LYS A 575 -24.05 6.42 32.42
C LYS A 575 -25.46 6.32 33.00
N ILE A 576 -26.31 7.33 32.76
CA ILE A 576 -27.70 7.35 33.22
C ILE A 576 -28.56 6.32 32.47
N THR A 577 -28.31 6.13 31.17
CA THR A 577 -29.04 5.16 30.35
C THR A 577 -28.50 3.73 30.48
N GLY A 578 -27.36 3.53 31.13
CA GLY A 578 -26.68 2.23 31.19
C GLY A 578 -26.07 1.81 29.85
N PHE A 579 -25.74 2.77 28.98
CA PHE A 579 -25.14 2.54 27.68
C PHE A 579 -23.61 2.44 27.79
N GLU A 580 -23.15 1.27 28.22
CA GLU A 580 -21.74 1.00 28.49
C GLU A 580 -20.90 0.80 27.20
N PRO A 581 -19.60 1.15 27.20
CA PRO A 581 -18.70 0.98 26.05
C PRO A 581 -18.63 -0.45 25.49
N GLU A 582 -18.79 -1.46 26.33
CA GLU A 582 -18.79 -2.88 25.96
C GLU A 582 -19.84 -3.20 24.89
N LEU A 583 -20.93 -2.44 24.83
CA LEU A 583 -22.03 -2.67 23.91
C LEU A 583 -21.69 -2.25 22.46
N PHE A 584 -20.73 -1.35 22.26
CA PHE A 584 -20.47 -0.77 20.92
C PHE A 584 -18.99 -0.65 20.54
N ALA A 585 -18.07 -0.52 21.49
CA ALA A 585 -16.67 -0.17 21.21
C ALA A 585 -15.70 -1.37 21.23
N ILE A 586 -16.14 -2.57 21.63
CA ILE A 586 -15.31 -3.80 21.50
C ILE A 586 -14.77 -3.97 20.08
N PRO A 587 -15.58 -3.96 19.01
CA PRO A 587 -15.06 -4.16 17.65
C PRO A 587 -14.11 -3.04 17.19
N TRP A 588 -14.23 -1.83 17.78
CA TRP A 588 -13.36 -0.69 17.48
C TRP A 588 -11.94 -0.95 17.96
N PHE A 589 -11.79 -1.36 19.23
CA PHE A 589 -10.46 -1.50 19.83
C PHE A 589 -9.84 -2.88 19.59
N LEU A 590 -10.65 -3.95 19.56
CA LEU A 590 -10.15 -5.31 19.32
C LEU A 590 -9.40 -5.42 17.99
N THR A 591 -9.91 -4.77 16.94
CA THR A 591 -9.36 -4.84 15.58
C THR A 591 -8.78 -3.52 15.09
N CYS A 592 -8.51 -2.57 16.00
CA CYS A 592 -8.04 -1.23 15.63
C CYS A 592 -8.86 -0.63 14.46
N PHE A 593 -10.19 -0.71 14.56
CA PHE A 593 -11.21 -0.26 13.62
C PHE A 593 -11.31 -1.05 12.30
N ALA A 594 -10.49 -2.08 12.09
CA ALA A 594 -10.43 -2.79 10.82
C ALA A 594 -11.73 -3.52 10.44
N HIS A 595 -12.44 -4.05 11.42
CA HIS A 595 -13.71 -4.73 11.18
C HIS A 595 -14.89 -3.76 10.92
N VAL A 596 -14.73 -2.48 11.29
CA VAL A 596 -15.84 -1.49 11.26
C VAL A 596 -15.72 -0.53 10.09
N LEU A 597 -14.50 -0.14 9.71
CA LEU A 597 -14.27 0.81 8.64
C LEU A 597 -14.02 0.11 7.30
N PRO A 598 -14.53 0.66 6.18
CA PRO A 598 -14.09 0.26 4.85
C PRO A 598 -12.57 0.43 4.70
N LEU A 599 -11.96 -0.48 3.95
CA LEU A 599 -10.50 -0.62 3.83
C LEU A 599 -9.79 0.67 3.39
N GLU A 600 -10.37 1.42 2.44
CA GLU A 600 -9.81 2.70 1.98
C GLU A 600 -9.72 3.74 3.10
N LYS A 601 -10.75 3.84 3.95
CA LYS A 601 -10.79 4.75 5.10
C LYS A 601 -9.85 4.26 6.21
N LEU A 602 -9.83 2.95 6.43
CA LEU A 602 -8.96 2.31 7.42
C LEU A 602 -7.48 2.59 7.14
N MET A 603 -7.05 2.49 5.88
CA MET A 603 -5.66 2.77 5.50
C MET A 603 -5.27 4.23 5.80
N ILE A 604 -6.14 5.20 5.49
CA ILE A 604 -5.91 6.62 5.81
C ILE A 604 -5.82 6.83 7.33
N LEU A 605 -6.69 6.17 8.09
CA LEU A 605 -6.66 6.23 9.54
C LEU A 605 -5.35 5.66 10.10
N TRP A 606 -4.92 4.51 9.58
CA TRP A 606 -3.71 3.82 10.05
C TRP A 606 -2.42 4.57 9.71
N ASP A 607 -2.40 5.35 8.62
CA ASP A 607 -1.33 6.32 8.37
C ASP A 607 -1.12 7.22 9.61
N SER A 608 -2.21 7.70 10.23
CA SER A 608 -2.15 8.53 11.44
C SER A 608 -1.90 7.76 12.74
N VAL A 609 -2.47 6.56 12.90
CA VAL A 609 -2.26 5.69 14.07
C VAL A 609 -0.78 5.32 14.21
N MET A 610 -0.11 5.01 13.09
CA MET A 610 1.31 4.65 13.08
C MET A 610 2.23 5.82 13.48
N MET A 611 1.83 7.07 13.20
CA MET A 611 2.59 8.27 13.55
C MET A 611 2.42 8.69 15.02
N ASN A 612 1.20 8.61 15.57
CA ASN A 612 0.86 9.23 16.86
C ASN A 612 0.98 8.30 18.09
N GLY A 613 1.29 7.02 17.87
CA GLY A 613 1.57 6.06 18.95
C GLY A 613 0.37 5.25 19.46
N ASP A 614 0.63 4.39 20.43
CA ASP A 614 -0.21 3.27 20.90
C ASP A 614 -1.55 3.67 21.54
N ASN A 615 -1.62 4.84 22.17
CA ASN A 615 -2.85 5.37 22.76
C ASN A 615 -3.73 6.13 21.75
N TYR A 616 -3.21 6.46 20.57
CA TYR A 616 -3.95 7.22 19.55
C TYR A 616 -5.33 6.62 19.18
N PRO A 617 -5.51 5.28 19.10
CA PRO A 617 -6.82 4.69 18.82
C PRO A 617 -7.92 5.12 19.82
N LEU A 618 -7.60 5.44 21.08
CA LEU A 618 -8.58 5.96 22.05
C LEU A 618 -9.18 7.29 21.56
N PHE A 619 -8.34 8.20 21.05
CA PHE A 619 -8.77 9.50 20.53
C PHE A 619 -9.54 9.37 19.22
N VAL A 620 -9.18 8.39 18.38
CA VAL A 620 -9.96 8.03 17.20
C VAL A 620 -11.36 7.57 17.62
N GLY A 621 -11.48 6.73 18.65
CA GLY A 621 -12.77 6.29 19.18
C GLY A 621 -13.65 7.46 19.64
N LEU A 622 -13.06 8.46 20.31
CA LEU A 622 -13.79 9.67 20.75
C LEU A 622 -14.27 10.49 19.55
N ALA A 623 -13.40 10.67 18.56
CA ALA A 623 -13.72 11.39 17.35
C ALA A 623 -14.83 10.68 16.55
N MET A 624 -14.76 9.36 16.41
CA MET A 624 -15.80 8.54 15.76
C MET A 624 -17.14 8.62 16.49
N LEU A 625 -17.15 8.56 17.82
CA LEU A 625 -18.38 8.61 18.62
C LEU A 625 -19.19 9.87 18.34
N HIS A 626 -18.51 11.02 18.22
CA HIS A 626 -19.17 12.28 17.87
C HIS A 626 -19.92 12.19 16.53
N TRP A 627 -19.37 11.50 15.53
CA TRP A 627 -20.00 11.35 14.23
C TRP A 627 -21.13 10.31 14.20
N VAL A 628 -20.97 9.19 14.91
CA VAL A 628 -22.01 8.16 15.00
C VAL A 628 -23.31 8.72 15.58
N ILE A 629 -23.21 9.66 16.53
CA ILE A 629 -24.38 10.30 17.16
C ILE A 629 -25.12 11.25 16.20
N HIS A 630 -24.43 11.80 15.19
CA HIS A 630 -25.02 12.74 14.23
C HIS A 630 -25.64 12.08 12.99
N ASP A 631 -25.73 10.75 12.94
CA ASP A 631 -26.39 9.94 11.89
C ASP A 631 -26.03 10.39 10.45
N THR A 632 -24.73 10.57 10.20
CA THR A 632 -24.25 10.96 8.87
C THR A 632 -24.11 9.73 7.96
N ALA A 633 -24.58 9.85 6.71
CA ALA A 633 -24.57 8.76 5.73
C ALA A 633 -23.17 8.22 5.38
N SER A 634 -22.10 8.95 5.68
CA SER A 634 -20.72 8.52 5.51
C SER A 634 -19.79 9.26 6.48
N ILE A 635 -18.96 8.52 7.20
CA ILE A 635 -17.93 9.08 8.09
C ILE A 635 -16.84 9.77 7.24
N PRO A 636 -16.63 11.09 7.38
CA PRO A 636 -15.51 11.79 6.77
C PRO A 636 -14.22 11.47 7.54
N ILE A 637 -13.43 10.52 7.05
CA ILE A 637 -12.29 9.99 7.81
C ILE A 637 -11.23 11.05 8.13
N GLN A 638 -11.05 12.05 7.26
CA GLN A 638 -10.12 13.14 7.51
C GLN A 638 -10.55 13.97 8.72
N ASP A 639 -11.84 14.30 8.84
CA ASP A 639 -12.35 15.06 9.98
C ASP A 639 -12.22 14.26 11.29
N VAL A 640 -12.34 12.92 11.23
CA VAL A 640 -12.07 12.03 12.37
C VAL A 640 -10.61 12.14 12.80
N VAL A 641 -9.68 12.07 11.86
CA VAL A 641 -8.24 12.21 12.10
C VAL A 641 -7.92 13.59 12.68
N ASP A 642 -8.44 14.66 12.06
CA ASP A 642 -8.20 16.04 12.49
C ASP A 642 -8.70 16.27 13.92
N ARG A 643 -9.88 15.73 14.25
CA ARG A 643 -10.44 15.82 15.59
C ARG A 643 -9.68 14.96 16.62
N ALA A 644 -9.25 13.76 16.25
CA ALA A 644 -8.40 12.94 17.10
C ALA A 644 -7.08 13.67 17.41
N ASN A 645 -6.47 14.33 16.42
CA ASN A 645 -5.28 15.16 16.59
C ASN A 645 -5.52 16.37 17.52
N GLN A 646 -6.72 16.95 17.50
CA GLN A 646 -7.09 17.99 18.48
C GLN A 646 -7.17 17.42 19.91
N TYR A 647 -7.74 16.22 20.08
CA TYR A 647 -7.80 15.57 21.39
C TYR A 647 -6.40 15.26 21.95
N VAL A 648 -5.48 14.76 21.14
CA VAL A 648 -4.08 14.53 21.53
C VAL A 648 -3.41 15.79 22.09
N LYS A 649 -3.77 16.98 21.56
CA LYS A 649 -3.17 18.26 21.99
C LYS A 649 -3.74 18.77 23.31
N ILE A 650 -5.03 18.52 23.60
CA ILE A 650 -5.70 19.07 24.79
C ILE A 650 -5.69 18.10 25.97
N VAL A 651 -5.61 16.78 25.73
CA VAL A 651 -5.65 15.76 26.77
C VAL A 651 -4.24 15.51 27.31
N PRO A 652 -3.99 15.66 28.63
CA PRO A 652 -2.74 15.26 29.26
C PRO A 652 -2.43 13.79 28.99
N GLN A 653 -1.17 13.44 28.76
CA GLN A 653 -0.79 12.08 28.35
C GLN A 653 -1.16 11.04 29.42
N GLY A 654 -1.01 11.38 30.71
CA GLY A 654 -1.39 10.52 31.83
C GLY A 654 -2.87 10.15 31.84
N CYS A 655 -3.75 11.01 31.29
CA CYS A 655 -5.17 10.72 31.20
C CYS A 655 -5.51 9.58 30.23
N SER A 656 -4.60 9.28 29.28
CA SER A 656 -4.73 8.19 28.32
C SER A 656 -3.93 6.94 28.71
N PHE A 657 -3.34 6.91 29.91
CA PHE A 657 -2.46 5.83 30.35
C PHE A 657 -3.19 4.48 30.44
N ARG A 658 -2.63 3.47 29.79
CA ARG A 658 -3.11 2.08 29.85
C ARG A 658 -2.15 1.19 30.60
N LEU A 659 -2.68 0.26 31.39
CA LEU A 659 -1.86 -0.71 32.14
C LEU A 659 -1.24 -1.74 31.21
N PHE A 660 -2.01 -2.20 30.23
CA PHE A 660 -1.62 -3.25 29.29
C PHE A 660 -1.09 -2.68 27.95
N SER A 661 -0.65 -1.42 27.90
CA SER A 661 0.02 -0.89 26.70
C SER A 661 1.46 -1.36 26.59
N ASN A 662 1.94 -1.58 25.38
CA ASN A 662 3.33 -1.91 25.12
C ASN A 662 4.13 -0.63 24.80
N CYS A 663 4.92 -0.14 25.77
CA CYS A 663 5.78 1.02 25.58
C CYS A 663 6.92 0.70 24.60
N TRP A 664 6.79 1.12 23.34
CA TRP A 664 7.86 0.90 22.36
C TRP A 664 9.08 1.78 22.65
N SER A 665 10.22 1.13 22.92
CA SER A 665 11.56 1.69 23.15
C SER A 665 12.24 2.38 21.94
N GLY A 666 11.54 2.59 20.83
CA GLY A 666 12.14 2.97 19.53
C GLY A 666 12.15 4.48 19.25
N GLN A 667 11.28 5.25 19.90
CA GLN A 667 11.41 6.71 19.94
C GLN A 667 12.25 7.08 21.15
N LYS A 668 13.29 7.90 20.94
CA LYS A 668 13.86 8.67 22.05
C LYS A 668 12.73 9.54 22.59
N LEU A 669 12.08 9.10 23.65
CA LEU A 669 11.06 9.87 24.37
C LEU A 669 11.71 11.21 24.74
N THR A 670 11.23 12.31 24.17
CA THR A 670 11.72 13.65 24.50
C THR A 670 10.67 14.39 25.31
N GLY A 671 11.01 14.81 26.53
CA GLY A 671 10.11 15.61 27.38
C GLY A 671 9.00 14.79 28.05
N LEU A 672 7.75 15.26 27.90
CA LEU A 672 6.53 14.80 28.61
C LEU A 672 6.26 13.29 28.56
N GLU A 673 6.77 12.59 27.55
CA GLU A 673 6.48 11.17 27.32
C GLU A 673 7.17 10.22 28.33
N THR A 674 8.16 10.72 29.07
CA THR A 674 8.79 9.99 30.18
C THR A 674 7.89 9.85 31.41
N PHE A 675 6.86 10.68 31.55
CA PHE A 675 5.97 10.69 32.72
C PHE A 675 5.00 9.49 32.80
N ARG A 676 4.79 8.77 31.68
CA ARG A 676 3.93 7.58 31.62
C ARG A 676 4.37 6.46 32.57
N GLN A 677 5.64 6.37 32.93
CA GLN A 677 6.19 5.26 33.71
C GLN A 677 5.76 5.26 35.19
N ASN A 678 5.13 6.33 35.69
CA ASN A 678 4.86 6.52 37.13
C ASN A 678 3.39 6.33 37.57
N LEU A 679 2.48 5.96 36.66
CA LEU A 679 1.02 5.83 36.89
C LEU A 679 0.54 4.40 37.25
N SER A 680 1.44 3.45 37.45
CA SER A 680 1.18 2.00 37.49
C SER A 680 0.57 1.42 38.78
N ASN A 681 0.04 2.23 39.69
CA ASN A 681 -0.31 1.77 41.04
C ASN A 681 -1.78 1.33 41.24
N LEU A 682 -2.68 1.53 40.27
CA LEU A 682 -4.10 1.18 40.40
C LEU A 682 -4.42 -0.19 39.79
N SER A 683 -5.19 -0.97 40.52
CA SER A 683 -5.82 -2.20 40.00
C SER A 683 -6.93 -1.87 38.98
N LEU A 684 -7.31 -2.87 38.18
CA LEU A 684 -8.40 -2.74 37.20
C LEU A 684 -9.74 -2.38 37.87
N GLU A 685 -10.04 -2.97 39.03
CA GLU A 685 -11.27 -2.72 39.79
C GLU A 685 -11.36 -1.27 40.25
N GLU A 686 -10.25 -0.71 40.74
CA GLU A 686 -10.19 0.69 41.15
C GLU A 686 -10.34 1.65 39.97
N ARG A 687 -9.78 1.30 38.81
CA ARG A 687 -9.90 2.13 37.59
C ARG A 687 -11.35 2.20 37.08
N LEU A 688 -12.07 1.08 37.13
CA LEU A 688 -13.46 0.99 36.64
C LEU A 688 -14.44 1.87 37.44
N VAL A 689 -14.12 2.20 38.69
CA VAL A 689 -14.97 3.05 39.54
C VAL A 689 -14.59 4.53 39.52
N LEU A 690 -13.53 4.92 38.81
CA LEU A 690 -13.11 6.31 38.73
C LEU A 690 -14.14 7.17 37.98
N PRO A 691 -14.40 8.42 38.43
CA PRO A 691 -15.33 9.32 37.75
C PRO A 691 -14.68 10.11 36.60
N CYS A 692 -13.35 10.18 36.56
CA CYS A 692 -12.56 10.92 35.59
C CYS A 692 -11.13 10.38 35.53
N PRO A 693 -10.34 10.68 34.48
CA PRO A 693 -8.99 10.13 34.32
C PRO A 693 -8.01 10.76 35.31
N GLN A 694 -6.82 10.17 35.41
CA GLN A 694 -5.77 10.63 36.30
C GLN A 694 -4.64 11.36 35.57
N MET A 695 -3.94 12.22 36.29
CA MET A 695 -2.76 12.96 35.84
C MET A 695 -1.58 12.65 36.76
N SER A 696 -0.37 12.55 36.20
CA SER A 696 0.83 12.32 37.01
C SER A 696 1.28 13.59 37.76
N ILE A 697 2.11 13.43 38.79
CA ILE A 697 2.67 14.58 39.52
C ILE A 697 3.58 15.40 38.61
N GLU A 698 4.32 14.75 37.74
CA GLU A 698 5.26 15.41 36.85
C GLU A 698 4.55 16.23 35.77
N GLU A 699 3.42 15.72 35.25
CA GLU A 699 2.53 16.49 34.37
C GLU A 699 1.93 17.69 35.09
N LEU A 700 1.48 17.52 36.34
CA LEU A 700 0.99 18.62 37.17
C LEU A 700 2.04 19.74 37.27
N THR A 701 3.29 19.39 37.61
CA THR A 701 4.41 20.35 37.71
C THR A 701 4.64 21.06 36.36
N TYR A 702 4.68 20.32 35.26
CA TYR A 702 4.87 20.89 33.92
C TYR A 702 3.79 21.92 33.54
N TYR A 703 2.50 21.60 33.76
CA TYR A 703 1.43 22.53 33.41
C TYR A 703 1.35 23.71 34.40
N LEU A 704 1.74 23.52 35.67
CA LEU A 704 1.83 24.59 36.65
C LEU A 704 2.88 25.63 36.25
N GLU A 705 4.08 25.20 35.84
CA GLU A 705 5.15 26.09 35.36
C GLU A 705 4.69 26.94 34.17
N LYS A 706 3.86 26.38 33.29
CA LYS A 706 3.31 27.08 32.12
C LYS A 706 2.05 27.89 32.41
N SER A 707 1.52 27.87 33.64
CA SER A 707 0.22 28.47 33.99
C SER A 707 -0.92 28.03 33.07
N GLN A 708 -0.95 26.74 32.69
CA GLN A 708 -1.92 26.17 31.74
C GLN A 708 -2.94 25.22 32.41
N ILE A 709 -2.95 25.14 33.74
CA ILE A 709 -3.79 24.21 34.52
C ILE A 709 -4.50 24.93 35.65
N LEU A 710 -5.73 24.48 35.92
CA LEU A 710 -6.51 24.89 37.08
C LEU A 710 -6.39 23.84 38.18
N VAL A 711 -5.85 24.22 39.33
CA VAL A 711 -5.80 23.34 40.50
C VAL A 711 -7.04 23.53 41.35
N ILE A 712 -7.74 22.43 41.62
CA ILE A 712 -8.85 22.35 42.57
C ILE A 712 -8.35 21.65 43.82
N ASP A 713 -8.19 22.40 44.90
CA ASP A 713 -7.71 21.89 46.18
C ASP A 713 -8.88 21.33 47.00
N THR A 714 -8.83 20.01 47.28
CA THR A 714 -9.84 19.29 48.07
C THR A 714 -9.38 18.91 49.49
N ARG A 715 -8.17 19.31 49.90
CA ARG A 715 -7.56 19.00 51.21
C ARG A 715 -8.30 19.67 52.38
N SER A 716 -8.13 19.24 53.62
CA SER A 716 -8.72 19.96 54.77
C SER A 716 -8.06 21.34 54.98
N THR A 717 -8.72 22.25 55.70
CA THR A 717 -8.20 23.60 56.02
C THR A 717 -6.88 23.57 56.80
N ASP A 718 -6.59 22.50 57.55
CA ASP A 718 -5.30 22.30 58.21
C ASP A 718 -4.21 21.81 57.23
N GLY A 719 -4.57 21.02 56.21
CA GLY A 719 -3.64 20.59 55.15
C GLY A 719 -3.18 21.70 54.21
N ILE A 720 -3.96 22.79 54.09
CA ILE A 720 -3.63 23.96 53.27
C ILE A 720 -2.49 24.79 53.87
N LYS A 721 -2.37 24.82 55.21
CA LYS A 721 -1.38 25.65 55.92
C LYS A 721 0.08 25.30 55.60
N ASN A 722 0.34 24.10 55.06
CA ASN A 722 1.70 23.58 54.86
C ASN A 722 2.22 23.62 53.40
N ASN A 723 1.40 23.95 52.39
CA ASN A 723 1.87 24.20 51.01
C ASN A 723 0.69 24.60 50.10
N THR A 724 0.43 25.91 49.93
CA THR A 724 -0.60 26.43 49.03
C THR A 724 -0.08 26.59 47.60
N ILE A 725 -0.76 26.00 46.62
CA ILE A 725 -0.46 26.24 45.20
C ILE A 725 -1.03 27.62 44.80
N PRO A 726 -0.23 28.52 44.20
CA PRO A 726 -0.73 29.79 43.68
C PRO A 726 -1.86 29.57 42.66
N ARG A 727 -2.93 30.38 42.74
CA ARG A 727 -4.10 30.29 41.84
C ARG A 727 -4.88 28.97 41.93
N SER A 728 -4.77 28.21 43.02
CA SER A 728 -5.69 27.09 43.28
C SER A 728 -7.08 27.57 43.74
N ILE A 729 -8.12 26.84 43.38
CA ILE A 729 -9.48 27.05 43.87
C ILE A 729 -9.82 26.00 44.94
N LYS A 730 -10.33 26.44 46.08
CA LYS A 730 -10.85 25.53 47.11
C LYS A 730 -12.23 25.01 46.71
N MET A 731 -12.39 23.69 46.60
CA MET A 731 -13.69 23.01 46.50
C MET A 731 -13.64 21.69 47.25
N ASP A 732 -14.78 21.27 47.80
CA ASP A 732 -14.97 20.04 48.54
C ASP A 732 -16.39 19.48 48.31
N GLU A 733 -16.75 18.40 49.01
CA GLU A 733 -18.08 17.78 48.89
C GLU A 733 -19.22 18.76 49.26
N ALA A 734 -18.96 19.71 50.17
CA ALA A 734 -19.93 20.69 50.68
C ALA A 734 -20.17 21.87 49.72
N THR A 735 -19.28 22.11 48.76
CA THR A 735 -19.40 23.19 47.76
C THR A 735 -20.73 23.05 46.98
N SER A 736 -21.58 24.08 46.94
CA SER A 736 -22.94 23.96 46.37
C SER A 736 -22.93 23.76 44.86
N GLN A 737 -24.00 23.18 44.29
CA GLN A 737 -24.12 23.05 42.83
C GLN A 737 -24.19 24.43 42.15
N GLU A 738 -24.87 25.38 42.77
CA GLU A 738 -25.01 26.77 42.30
C GLU A 738 -23.63 27.45 42.20
N GLU A 739 -22.78 27.25 43.21
CA GLU A 739 -21.42 27.77 43.22
C GLU A 739 -20.59 27.23 42.06
N ILE A 740 -20.66 25.91 41.81
CA ILE A 740 -19.95 25.25 40.69
C ILE A 740 -20.44 25.81 39.34
N PHE A 741 -21.75 25.95 39.16
CA PHE A 741 -22.32 26.55 37.95
C PHE A 741 -21.84 27.99 37.75
N TYR A 742 -21.81 28.79 38.81
CA TYR A 742 -21.35 30.17 38.73
C TYR A 742 -19.87 30.26 38.33
N VAL A 743 -19.01 29.42 38.95
CA VAL A 743 -17.57 29.39 38.67
C VAL A 743 -17.26 28.95 37.24
N PHE A 744 -17.88 27.87 36.75
CA PHE A 744 -17.48 27.25 35.47
C PHE A 744 -18.39 27.57 34.29
N ARG A 745 -19.66 27.91 34.50
CA ARG A 745 -20.63 28.19 33.42
C ARG A 745 -21.05 29.65 33.32
N GLY A 746 -20.77 30.45 34.34
CA GLY A 746 -20.89 31.90 34.29
C GLY A 746 -22.29 32.48 34.13
N VAL A 747 -23.32 31.74 34.58
CA VAL A 747 -24.69 32.27 34.67
C VAL A 747 -24.73 33.37 35.72
N GLU A 748 -25.19 34.57 35.36
CA GLU A 748 -25.39 35.66 36.32
C GLU A 748 -26.50 35.30 37.31
N TYR A 749 -26.17 35.22 38.60
CA TYR A 749 -27.13 35.01 39.67
C TYR A 749 -27.17 36.26 40.55
N GLU A 750 -28.36 36.86 40.69
CA GLU A 750 -28.58 38.08 41.49
C GLU A 750 -28.19 37.92 42.98
N ASN A 751 -28.14 36.69 43.49
CA ASN A 751 -27.85 36.40 44.90
C ASN A 751 -26.36 36.39 45.28
N TYR A 752 -25.42 36.46 44.33
CA TYR A 752 -23.97 36.30 44.59
C TYR A 752 -23.11 37.54 44.31
N VAL A 753 -23.74 38.69 44.00
CA VAL A 753 -23.09 39.94 43.57
C VAL A 753 -22.15 40.57 44.64
N SER A 754 -22.08 40.00 45.85
CA SER A 754 -21.26 40.52 46.96
C SER A 754 -20.25 39.54 47.58
N ASP A 755 -20.14 38.29 47.10
CA ASP A 755 -19.18 37.32 47.64
C ASP A 755 -17.79 37.45 46.98
N VAL A 756 -16.89 38.16 47.66
CA VAL A 756 -15.50 38.39 47.22
C VAL A 756 -14.70 37.09 47.04
N SER A 757 -15.00 36.05 47.84
CA SER A 757 -14.34 34.75 47.72
C SER A 757 -14.75 34.06 46.41
N LEU A 758 -16.05 34.08 46.11
CA LEU A 758 -16.60 33.49 44.90
C LEU A 758 -16.14 34.23 43.64
N GLU A 759 -16.14 35.57 43.64
CA GLU A 759 -15.59 36.36 42.53
C GLU A 759 -14.12 36.00 42.25
N ARG A 760 -13.32 35.76 43.29
CA ARG A 760 -11.93 35.33 43.13
C ARG A 760 -11.84 33.97 42.44
N LYS A 761 -12.68 33.00 42.81
CA LYS A 761 -12.74 31.68 42.16
C LYS A 761 -13.08 31.82 40.68
N VAL A 762 -14.08 32.64 40.35
CA VAL A 762 -14.49 32.92 38.96
C VAL A 762 -13.35 33.55 38.16
N ARG A 763 -12.68 34.57 38.70
CA ARG A 763 -11.54 35.23 38.02
C ARG A 763 -10.40 34.26 37.75
N ILE A 764 -10.10 33.36 38.69
CA ILE A 764 -9.08 32.33 38.51
C ILE A 764 -9.50 31.33 37.43
N ALA A 765 -10.73 30.81 37.50
CA ALA A 765 -11.22 29.83 36.53
C ALA A 765 -11.30 30.39 35.10
N ARG A 766 -11.71 31.66 34.95
CA ARG A 766 -11.82 32.34 33.65
C ARG A 766 -10.50 32.88 33.11
N ALA A 767 -9.42 32.87 33.89
CA ALA A 767 -8.10 33.26 33.41
C ALA A 767 -7.45 32.21 32.51
N LEU A 768 -8.02 31.00 32.46
CA LEU A 768 -7.54 29.86 31.67
C LEU A 768 -8.49 29.55 30.52
N ASP A 769 -7.99 28.85 29.51
CA ASP A 769 -8.82 28.31 28.44
C ASP A 769 -9.86 27.33 29.02
N ALA A 770 -11.07 27.29 28.46
CA ALA A 770 -12.10 26.35 28.89
C ALA A 770 -11.62 24.89 28.83
N ASN A 771 -10.72 24.58 27.89
CA ASN A 771 -10.14 23.25 27.69
C ASN A 771 -8.94 22.97 28.60
N SER A 772 -8.42 23.96 29.34
CA SER A 772 -7.33 23.75 30.29
C SER A 772 -7.67 22.64 31.30
N PRO A 773 -6.72 21.75 31.61
CA PRO A 773 -6.94 20.70 32.61
C PRO A 773 -7.35 21.29 33.96
N LYS A 774 -8.29 20.62 34.63
CA LYS A 774 -8.81 20.97 35.96
C LYS A 774 -8.51 19.79 36.87
N VAL A 775 -7.41 19.89 37.60
CA VAL A 775 -6.86 18.79 38.40
C VAL A 775 -7.26 18.91 39.86
N LEU A 776 -7.80 17.84 40.42
CA LEU A 776 -8.14 17.76 41.83
C LEU A 776 -6.96 17.18 42.62
N ILE A 777 -6.48 17.94 43.59
CA ILE A 777 -5.41 17.52 44.51
C ILE A 777 -5.98 17.11 45.86
N TYR A 778 -5.35 16.12 46.50
CA TYR A 778 -5.77 15.52 47.76
C TYR A 778 -4.58 15.04 48.60
N ASN A 779 -4.80 14.80 49.88
CA ASN A 779 -3.85 14.13 50.78
C ASN A 779 -4.23 12.66 50.94
N ALA A 780 -3.36 11.82 51.53
CA ALA A 780 -3.59 10.39 51.66
C ALA A 780 -4.99 10.05 52.23
N ASP A 781 -5.45 10.81 53.21
CA ASP A 781 -6.74 10.58 53.89
C ASP A 781 -7.96 11.18 53.16
N SER A 782 -7.77 11.98 52.11
CA SER A 782 -8.83 12.74 51.44
C SER A 782 -9.11 12.31 49.99
N PHE A 783 -8.64 11.14 49.57
CA PHE A 783 -8.88 10.61 48.23
C PHE A 783 -10.37 10.41 47.92
N ALA A 784 -11.14 9.89 48.89
CA ALA A 784 -12.58 9.68 48.74
C ALA A 784 -13.32 11.01 48.51
N THR A 785 -12.97 12.05 49.26
CA THR A 785 -13.54 13.41 49.10
C THR A 785 -13.22 13.98 47.72
N ALA A 786 -11.98 13.82 47.25
CA ALA A 786 -11.58 14.29 45.93
C ALA A 786 -12.34 13.56 44.81
N THR A 787 -12.49 12.24 44.94
CA THR A 787 -13.21 11.40 43.97
C THR A 787 -14.69 11.81 43.88
N LYS A 788 -15.37 11.99 45.02
CA LYS A 788 -16.75 12.49 45.04
C LYS A 788 -16.89 13.91 44.46
N THR A 789 -15.92 14.77 44.73
CA THR A 789 -15.90 16.14 44.19
C THR A 789 -15.72 16.11 42.67
N ALA A 790 -14.81 15.28 42.16
CA ALA A 790 -14.64 15.05 40.72
C ALA A 790 -15.91 14.52 40.08
N GLU A 791 -16.56 13.53 40.69
CA GLU A 791 -17.83 12.99 40.19
C GLU A 791 -18.91 14.07 40.12
N LYS A 792 -19.00 14.94 41.15
CA LYS A 792 -19.92 16.07 41.15
C LYS A 792 -19.65 17.06 40.00
N LEU A 793 -18.39 17.38 39.74
CA LEU A 793 -18.00 18.27 38.63
C LEU A 793 -18.35 17.66 37.27
N VAL A 794 -18.02 16.39 37.06
CA VAL A 794 -18.34 15.66 35.83
C VAL A 794 -19.86 15.58 35.62
N ARG A 795 -20.64 15.25 36.67
CA ARG A 795 -22.12 15.22 36.62
C ARG A 795 -22.74 16.57 36.22
N LEU A 796 -22.10 17.68 36.60
CA LEU A 796 -22.52 19.04 36.22
C LEU A 796 -22.00 19.48 34.83
N GLY A 797 -21.29 18.57 34.13
CA GLY A 797 -20.79 18.76 32.78
C GLY A 797 -19.56 19.66 32.68
N VAL A 798 -18.76 19.76 33.74
CA VAL A 798 -17.47 20.47 33.71
C VAL A 798 -16.46 19.62 32.93
N THR A 799 -15.87 20.18 31.86
CA THR A 799 -14.89 19.51 31.00
C THR A 799 -13.47 19.55 31.57
N SER A 800 -12.60 18.69 31.05
CA SER A 800 -11.17 18.60 31.37
C SER A 800 -10.86 18.30 32.84
N VAL A 801 -11.78 17.64 33.54
CA VAL A 801 -11.63 17.28 34.96
C VAL A 801 -10.76 16.03 35.09
N CYS A 802 -9.73 16.07 35.92
CA CYS A 802 -8.86 14.93 36.21
C CYS A 802 -8.46 14.88 37.70
N LEU A 803 -8.06 13.70 38.17
CA LEU A 803 -7.57 13.48 39.53
C LEU A 803 -6.04 13.36 39.53
N LEU A 804 -5.38 13.88 40.56
CA LEU A 804 -3.95 13.60 40.74
C LEU A 804 -3.75 12.10 41.05
N ALA A 805 -2.81 11.44 40.39
CA ALA A 805 -2.65 9.99 40.56
C ALA A 805 -2.10 9.56 41.92
N LYS A 806 -1.40 10.47 42.62
CA LYS A 806 -0.81 10.24 43.94
C LYS A 806 -1.15 11.39 44.90
N PRO A 807 -1.16 11.17 46.22
CA PRO A 807 -1.35 12.24 47.19
C PRO A 807 -0.36 13.39 47.00
N PHE A 808 -0.85 14.61 47.19
CA PHE A 808 -0.07 15.84 47.00
C PHE A 808 1.10 15.98 48.00
N GLU A 809 1.05 15.29 49.15
CA GLU A 809 2.14 15.28 50.15
C GLU A 809 3.46 14.72 49.61
N ILE A 810 3.41 13.92 48.54
CA ILE A 810 4.58 13.34 47.86
C ILE A 810 5.22 14.34 46.89
N VAL A 811 4.55 15.46 46.63
CA VAL A 811 4.96 16.46 45.66
C VAL A 811 5.97 17.43 46.28
N ASN A 812 7.26 17.23 45.99
CA ASN A 812 8.29 18.23 46.24
C ASN A 812 8.20 19.34 45.18
N ILE A 813 7.28 20.28 45.35
CA ILE A 813 7.24 21.56 44.59
C ILE A 813 7.99 22.64 45.34
#